data_AF-F2JIH7-F1
#
_entry.id   AF-F2JIH7-F1
#
_cell.length_a   1.000
_cell.length_b   1.000
_cell.length_c   1.000
_cell.angle_alpha   90.00
_cell.angle_beta   90.00
_cell.angle_gamma   90.00
#
_symmetry.space_group_name_H-M   'P 1'
#
loop_
_entity.id
_entity.type
_entity.pdbx_description
1 polymer ?
#
loop_
_entity_poly.entity_id
_entity_poly.type
_entity_poly.pdbx_seq_one_letter_code
_entity_poly.pdbx_strand_id
1 'polypeptide(L)'
;MKKYVTIGIVLLCTVWLIGEVIMRQERRPLLNKEEGVSQVARANGDYLEISKGDNWEKLFLKGVNLGTTKPGYYPGEFGVTKKEYLKWFRQIQEMNANVIRVYTLQMPAFYEALAAYNRKAKEPLYLLQGVWIDEELMQEKMDAFDEELMESFKQEVSNIIDVLHGNAEIEAKKGRGYGTYNQDVSPYVVGYILGIEWDPYFVEATNQLHEGKGDFTGEYIYTQEARPTELFFAQMLEHTIAYETRTYQMQKPVAITNWLTTDPFDQANDIDEANRIVTIDTETIKSQDTFKSGLFNSYHIYPYYPDFLNYDPQYITPAKEDAQVNSYRMYLKQLKAHHTGPVIVSEFGVPTSRGITHIDTHRGFNQGLVSEKEQGEMNASMLQDIYEEDYAGAIIFSWQDEWFKRTWNTMDLDEADNRAYWHDRLTNEQCFGLLSFEPGKEGEGVFLDGKVNDWDKKDLVGRAEDLSLYMRSDAAFVYLRIHKDQLDLSKEELLIPIDITPRSGAYGLEGYEVTFNEGTDFIIKLTGNEEASLLVQDYYDASAYLNEKPEKPEATSQHFNVFSQVVLGESMFPLTGETIPLKKVEVGKLRAGNTNPDSEQYDSLADFIVVGDEIEMRIPWLMLQISNPGKHQVIDDFYQTDEINHITVEEMKVGISVIEEGKMRSQLPMLPYRWEGWDLPVYHERLKKSYETIKKSFATIS
;
A
#
# COMPACT_ATOMS: atom_id res chain seq x y z
N MET A 1 -48.04 -42.10 27.23
CA MET A 1 -47.35 -40.78 27.23
C MET A 1 -45.88 -40.88 27.63
N LYS A 2 -45.49 -41.41 28.80
CA LYS A 2 -44.07 -41.49 29.23
C LYS A 2 -43.10 -42.11 28.20
N LYS A 3 -43.45 -43.23 27.55
CA LYS A 3 -42.63 -43.86 26.51
C LYS A 3 -42.33 -42.96 25.30
N TYR A 4 -43.32 -42.18 24.85
CA TYR A 4 -43.17 -41.28 23.69
C TYR A 4 -42.34 -40.05 24.03
N VAL A 5 -42.41 -39.55 25.27
CA VAL A 5 -41.57 -38.45 25.75
C VAL A 5 -40.10 -38.88 25.86
N THR A 6 -39.84 -40.09 26.37
CA THR A 6 -38.47 -40.63 26.44
C THR A 6 -37.86 -40.84 25.06
N ILE A 7 -38.63 -41.35 24.09
CA ILE A 7 -38.17 -41.51 22.70
C ILE A 7 -37.89 -40.14 22.07
N GLY A 8 -38.74 -39.14 22.29
CA GLY A 8 -38.53 -37.77 21.77
C GLY A 8 -37.27 -37.10 22.33
N ILE A 9 -36.99 -37.26 23.63
CA ILE A 9 -35.77 -36.72 24.26
C ILE A 9 -34.52 -37.42 23.72
N VAL A 10 -34.54 -38.75 23.59
CA VAL A 10 -33.41 -39.50 23.02
C VAL A 10 -33.15 -39.05 21.58
N LEU A 11 -34.20 -38.90 20.75
CA LEU A 11 -34.04 -38.45 19.37
C LEU A 11 -33.46 -37.02 19.29
N LEU A 12 -33.92 -36.11 20.14
CA LEU A 12 -33.39 -34.74 20.22
C LEU A 12 -31.93 -34.72 20.67
N CYS A 13 -31.57 -35.50 21.69
CA CYS A 13 -30.19 -35.64 22.14
C CYS A 13 -29.30 -36.26 21.05
N THR A 14 -29.79 -37.26 20.31
CA THR A 14 -29.05 -37.88 19.21
C THR A 14 -28.88 -36.93 18.03
N VAL A 15 -29.90 -36.18 17.64
CA VAL A 15 -29.80 -35.15 16.58
C VAL A 15 -28.86 -34.02 17.01
N TRP A 16 -28.90 -33.60 18.28
CA TRP A 16 -27.99 -32.61 18.83
C TRP A 16 -26.55 -33.13 18.86
N LEU A 17 -26.31 -34.37 19.30
CA LEU A 17 -24.99 -35.02 19.28
C LEU A 17 -24.46 -35.22 17.86
N ILE A 18 -25.30 -35.65 16.92
CA ILE A 18 -24.93 -35.78 15.51
C ILE A 18 -24.60 -34.39 14.94
N GLY A 19 -25.41 -33.38 15.23
CA GLY A 19 -25.13 -31.99 14.87
C GLY A 19 -23.81 -31.50 15.45
N GLU A 20 -23.54 -31.80 16.72
CA GLU A 20 -22.29 -31.43 17.40
C GLU A 20 -21.08 -32.17 16.82
N VAL A 21 -21.21 -33.45 16.48
CA VAL A 21 -20.16 -34.26 15.83
C VAL A 21 -19.89 -33.77 14.41
N ILE A 22 -20.92 -33.46 13.62
CA ILE A 22 -20.77 -32.88 12.27
C ILE A 22 -20.15 -31.48 12.35
N MET A 23 -20.54 -30.67 13.34
CA MET A 23 -19.95 -29.34 13.58
C MET A 23 -18.52 -29.40 14.14
N ARG A 24 -18.13 -30.51 14.78
CA ARG A 24 -16.77 -30.76 15.31
C ARG A 24 -15.89 -31.55 14.34
N GLN A 25 -16.41 -32.01 13.20
CA GLN A 25 -15.62 -32.72 12.21
C GLN A 25 -14.68 -31.70 11.55
N GLU A 26 -13.40 -31.73 11.92
CA GLU A 26 -12.39 -30.84 11.32
C GLU A 26 -12.37 -31.06 9.81
N ARG A 27 -12.61 -29.97 9.06
CA ARG A 27 -12.52 -30.00 7.60
C ARG A 27 -11.07 -29.81 7.22
N ARG A 28 -10.49 -30.82 6.56
CA ARG A 28 -9.20 -30.72 5.89
C ARG A 28 -9.41 -30.85 4.38
N PRO A 29 -8.64 -30.13 3.55
CA PRO A 29 -8.66 -30.30 2.11
C PRO A 29 -8.29 -31.75 1.76
N LEU A 30 -8.94 -32.29 0.73
CA LEU A 30 -8.53 -33.57 0.16
C LEU A 30 -7.31 -33.33 -0.71
N LEU A 31 -6.21 -34.00 -0.40
CA LEU A 31 -4.97 -33.90 -1.15
C LEU A 31 -4.90 -35.00 -2.20
N ASN A 32 -4.30 -34.69 -3.34
CA ASN A 32 -3.93 -35.71 -4.32
C ASN A 32 -2.63 -36.36 -3.85
N LYS A 33 -2.43 -37.64 -4.21
CA LYS A 33 -1.18 -38.36 -3.94
C LYS A 33 -0.70 -39.07 -5.20
N GLU A 34 0.31 -38.52 -5.85
CA GLU A 34 0.94 -39.09 -7.03
C GLU A 34 2.30 -39.70 -6.64
N GLU A 35 2.50 -40.99 -6.91
CA GLU A 35 3.77 -41.70 -6.66
C GLU A 35 4.32 -41.57 -5.23
N GLY A 36 3.45 -41.32 -4.25
CA GLY A 36 3.84 -41.15 -2.85
C GLY A 36 3.98 -39.69 -2.40
N VAL A 37 3.93 -38.73 -3.33
CA VAL A 37 4.02 -37.29 -3.09
C VAL A 37 2.62 -36.67 -3.02
N SER A 38 2.34 -35.93 -1.94
CA SER A 38 1.06 -35.25 -1.74
C SER A 38 1.06 -33.87 -2.39
N GLN A 39 -0.09 -33.44 -2.92
CA GLN A 39 -0.24 -32.13 -3.58
C GLN A 39 -1.55 -31.46 -3.19
N VAL A 40 -1.46 -30.16 -2.87
CA VAL A 40 -2.61 -29.27 -2.64
C VAL A 40 -3.05 -28.63 -3.95
N ALA A 41 -2.08 -28.18 -4.73
CA ALA A 41 -2.25 -27.47 -5.98
C ALA A 41 -1.21 -27.96 -7.02
N ARG A 42 -1.47 -27.70 -8.30
CA ARG A 42 -0.48 -27.86 -9.38
C ARG A 42 -0.68 -26.83 -10.48
N ALA A 43 0.40 -26.50 -11.19
CA ALA A 43 0.35 -25.82 -12.47
C ALA A 43 0.01 -26.82 -13.58
N ASN A 44 -0.98 -26.49 -14.42
CA ASN A 44 -1.39 -27.31 -15.56
C ASN A 44 -1.82 -26.42 -16.73
N GLY A 45 -1.00 -26.37 -17.78
CA GLY A 45 -1.16 -25.41 -18.88
C GLY A 45 -1.11 -23.98 -18.34
N ASP A 46 -2.10 -23.17 -18.72
CA ASP A 46 -2.21 -21.76 -18.30
C ASP A 46 -2.83 -21.54 -16.91
N TYR A 47 -3.18 -22.61 -16.19
CA TYR A 47 -4.00 -22.52 -14.97
C TYR A 47 -3.34 -23.16 -13.76
N LEU A 48 -3.72 -22.69 -12.58
CA LEU A 48 -3.58 -23.47 -11.35
C LEU A 48 -4.80 -24.36 -11.15
N GLU A 49 -4.55 -25.57 -10.68
CA GLU A 49 -5.58 -26.52 -10.27
C GLU A 49 -5.43 -26.83 -8.79
N ILE A 50 -6.55 -26.93 -8.08
CA ILE A 50 -6.63 -27.38 -6.69
C ILE A 50 -7.10 -28.82 -6.64
N SER A 51 -6.52 -29.59 -5.72
CA SER A 51 -6.95 -30.96 -5.49
C SER A 51 -8.33 -31.03 -4.81
N LYS A 52 -9.18 -31.92 -5.33
CA LYS A 52 -10.40 -32.42 -4.70
C LYS A 52 -10.28 -33.94 -4.51
N GLY A 53 -9.14 -34.39 -3.98
CA GLY A 53 -8.76 -35.80 -3.85
C GLY A 53 -8.22 -36.35 -5.17
N ASP A 54 -8.95 -37.28 -5.79
CA ASP A 54 -8.55 -37.88 -7.06
C ASP A 54 -8.83 -36.97 -8.28
N ASN A 55 -9.56 -35.87 -8.08
CA ASN A 55 -9.91 -34.91 -9.12
C ASN A 55 -9.16 -33.59 -8.93
N TRP A 56 -9.04 -32.85 -10.03
CA TRP A 56 -8.45 -31.52 -10.08
C TRP A 56 -9.48 -30.52 -10.57
N GLU A 57 -9.50 -29.33 -9.97
CA GLU A 57 -10.41 -28.24 -10.32
C GLU A 57 -9.59 -26.98 -10.60
N LYS A 58 -9.82 -26.35 -11.76
CA LYS A 58 -9.20 -25.06 -12.07
C LYS A 58 -9.64 -24.02 -11.05
N LEU A 59 -8.70 -23.21 -10.59
CA LEU A 59 -8.98 -22.12 -9.66
C LEU A 59 -8.28 -20.85 -10.13
N PHE A 60 -9.04 -19.81 -10.43
CA PHE A 60 -8.49 -18.47 -10.53
C PHE A 60 -8.20 -17.94 -9.12
N LEU A 61 -6.94 -17.63 -8.83
CA LEU A 61 -6.57 -17.07 -7.53
C LEU A 61 -6.98 -15.60 -7.46
N LYS A 62 -7.93 -15.28 -6.56
CA LYS A 62 -8.40 -13.91 -6.33
C LYS A 62 -8.28 -13.60 -4.85
N GLY A 63 -7.48 -12.59 -4.54
CA GLY A 63 -7.03 -12.40 -3.16
C GLY A 63 -6.49 -11.01 -2.87
N VAL A 64 -5.87 -10.93 -1.69
CA VAL A 64 -5.21 -9.74 -1.18
C VAL A 64 -3.84 -10.09 -0.61
N ASN A 65 -2.90 -9.18 -0.76
CA ASN A 65 -1.65 -9.20 -0.02
C ASN A 65 -1.90 -8.76 1.42
N LEU A 66 -1.34 -9.51 2.37
CA LEU A 66 -1.48 -9.23 3.80
C LEU A 66 -0.13 -8.80 4.37
N GLY A 67 -0.06 -7.53 4.77
CA GLY A 67 1.11 -6.97 5.45
C GLY A 67 1.28 -7.51 6.88
N THR A 68 2.39 -7.17 7.52
CA THR A 68 2.73 -7.67 8.88
C THR A 68 2.39 -6.67 9.98
N THR A 69 1.94 -5.47 9.61
CA THR A 69 1.85 -4.33 10.52
C THR A 69 0.42 -3.83 10.71
N LYS A 70 0.29 -2.99 11.74
CA LYS A 70 -0.85 -2.14 12.07
C LYS A 70 -0.28 -0.86 12.72
N PRO A 71 -1.06 0.21 12.92
CA PRO A 71 -0.53 1.47 13.44
C PRO A 71 0.23 1.29 14.76
N GLY A 72 1.37 1.96 14.85
CA GLY A 72 2.30 1.91 15.97
C GLY A 72 3.26 0.72 15.97
N TYR A 73 3.37 -0.03 14.87
CA TYR A 73 4.29 -1.16 14.74
C TYR A 73 5.06 -1.13 13.42
N TYR A 74 6.35 -1.44 13.47
CA TYR A 74 7.20 -1.70 12.31
C TYR A 74 7.17 -3.17 11.88
N PRO A 75 7.58 -3.50 10.64
CA PRO A 75 7.84 -4.88 10.25
C PRO A 75 8.80 -5.54 11.24
N GLY A 76 8.46 -6.75 11.69
CA GLY A 76 9.24 -7.47 12.69
C GLY A 76 8.81 -7.29 14.15
N GLU A 77 7.95 -6.32 14.47
CA GLU A 77 7.37 -6.18 15.81
C GLU A 77 6.06 -6.96 15.98
N PHE A 78 5.41 -7.28 14.85
CA PHE A 78 4.26 -8.18 14.73
C PHE A 78 3.11 -7.89 15.71
N GLY A 79 2.59 -6.66 15.68
CA GLY A 79 1.51 -6.22 16.58
C GLY A 79 0.14 -6.88 16.34
N VAL A 80 -0.06 -7.62 15.25
CA VAL A 80 -1.37 -8.21 14.91
C VAL A 80 -1.62 -9.50 15.71
N THR A 81 -2.75 -9.52 16.40
CA THR A 81 -3.16 -10.63 17.26
C THR A 81 -3.93 -11.69 16.49
N LYS A 82 -3.97 -12.92 17.03
CA LYS A 82 -4.81 -14.02 16.52
C LYS A 82 -6.29 -13.63 16.33
N LYS A 83 -6.84 -12.80 17.23
CA LYS A 83 -8.24 -12.34 17.15
C LYS A 83 -8.45 -11.41 15.96
N GLU A 84 -7.49 -10.51 15.71
CA GLU A 84 -7.51 -9.61 14.55
C GLU A 84 -7.39 -10.42 13.26
N TYR A 85 -6.45 -11.37 13.16
CA TYR A 85 -6.34 -12.26 12.00
C TYR A 85 -7.63 -13.06 11.72
N LEU A 86 -8.26 -13.64 12.74
CA LEU A 86 -9.54 -14.36 12.56
C LEU A 86 -10.66 -13.45 12.04
N LYS A 87 -10.69 -12.19 12.47
CA LYS A 87 -11.64 -11.18 11.96
C LYS A 87 -11.31 -10.85 10.51
N TRP A 88 -10.05 -10.60 10.18
CA TRP A 88 -9.59 -10.27 8.83
C TRP A 88 -9.82 -11.41 7.85
N PHE A 89 -9.47 -12.66 8.18
CA PHE A 89 -9.73 -13.81 7.31
C PHE A 89 -11.22 -13.99 6.99
N ARG A 90 -12.09 -13.72 7.98
CA ARG A 90 -13.53 -13.71 7.74
C ARG A 90 -13.92 -12.63 6.74
N GLN A 91 -13.48 -11.38 6.95
CA GLN A 91 -13.82 -10.27 6.06
C GLN A 91 -13.24 -10.46 4.65
N ILE A 92 -12.01 -10.98 4.54
CA ILE A 92 -11.38 -11.31 3.26
C ILE A 92 -12.22 -12.35 2.51
N GLN A 93 -12.62 -13.44 3.17
CA GLN A 93 -13.42 -14.47 2.52
C GLN A 93 -14.88 -14.01 2.25
N GLU A 94 -15.44 -13.14 3.08
CA GLU A 94 -16.76 -12.48 2.84
C GLU A 94 -16.74 -11.59 1.59
N MET A 95 -15.56 -11.16 1.14
CA MET A 95 -15.34 -10.45 -0.13
C MET A 95 -15.25 -11.40 -1.34
N ASN A 96 -15.47 -12.70 -1.16
CA ASN A 96 -15.28 -13.76 -2.15
C ASN A 96 -13.81 -14.00 -2.56
N ALA A 97 -12.83 -13.56 -1.76
CA ALA A 97 -11.45 -13.95 -1.95
C ALA A 97 -11.23 -15.44 -1.58
N ASN A 98 -10.36 -16.12 -2.33
CA ASN A 98 -10.00 -17.52 -2.08
C ASN A 98 -8.55 -17.70 -1.62
N VAL A 99 -7.71 -16.66 -1.72
CA VAL A 99 -6.31 -16.71 -1.32
C VAL A 99 -5.88 -15.46 -0.57
N ILE A 100 -4.95 -15.61 0.36
CA ILE A 100 -4.11 -14.53 0.91
C ILE A 100 -2.66 -14.78 0.51
N ARG A 101 -1.93 -13.71 0.19
CA ARG A 101 -0.46 -13.76 0.02
C ARG A 101 0.21 -13.07 1.19
N VAL A 102 1.27 -13.67 1.71
CA VAL A 102 2.19 -13.05 2.67
C VAL A 102 3.60 -13.05 2.10
N TYR A 103 4.42 -12.08 2.48
CA TYR A 103 5.75 -11.86 1.91
C TYR A 103 6.86 -12.70 2.53
N THR A 104 6.70 -13.02 3.80
CA THR A 104 7.74 -13.62 4.63
C THR A 104 7.10 -14.43 5.76
N LEU A 105 7.94 -15.06 6.58
CA LEU A 105 7.54 -15.77 7.79
C LEU A 105 6.73 -14.87 8.73
N GLN A 106 5.52 -15.30 9.07
CA GLN A 106 4.64 -14.61 10.02
C GLN A 106 4.83 -15.13 11.45
N MET A 107 4.32 -14.42 12.46
CA MET A 107 4.30 -14.95 13.84
C MET A 107 3.36 -16.15 13.99
N PRO A 108 3.57 -17.01 15.01
CA PRO A 108 2.71 -18.18 15.26
C PRO A 108 1.21 -17.86 15.31
N ALA A 109 0.84 -16.68 15.82
CA ALA A 109 -0.55 -16.21 15.88
C ALA A 109 -1.27 -16.20 14.52
N PHE A 110 -0.55 -15.92 13.42
CA PHE A 110 -1.09 -15.94 12.06
C PHE A 110 -1.45 -17.36 11.64
N TYR A 111 -0.51 -18.30 11.72
CA TYR A 111 -0.71 -19.69 11.30
C TYR A 111 -1.74 -20.40 12.21
N GLU A 112 -1.74 -20.09 13.50
CA GLU A 112 -2.78 -20.54 14.41
C GLU A 112 -4.17 -20.01 14.06
N ALA A 113 -4.28 -18.74 13.65
CA ALA A 113 -5.53 -18.17 13.18
C ALA A 113 -5.99 -18.85 11.88
N LEU A 114 -5.08 -19.08 10.93
CA LEU A 114 -5.39 -19.69 9.64
C LEU A 114 -5.89 -21.12 9.81
N ALA A 115 -5.18 -21.92 10.61
CA ALA A 115 -5.61 -23.27 10.96
C ALA A 115 -6.98 -23.28 11.65
N ALA A 116 -7.20 -22.38 12.63
CA ALA A 116 -8.45 -22.29 13.36
C ALA A 116 -9.63 -21.84 12.49
N TYR A 117 -9.38 -20.93 11.55
CA TYR A 117 -10.35 -20.44 10.57
C TYR A 117 -10.76 -21.55 9.61
N ASN A 118 -9.78 -22.18 8.94
CA ASN A 118 -10.04 -23.16 7.89
C ASN A 118 -10.68 -24.46 8.38
N ARG A 119 -10.44 -24.89 9.62
CA ARG A 119 -11.12 -26.06 10.21
C ARG A 119 -12.65 -25.93 10.23
N LYS A 120 -13.17 -24.69 10.21
CA LYS A 120 -14.61 -24.38 10.24
C LYS A 120 -15.13 -23.88 8.90
N ALA A 121 -14.26 -23.45 8.00
CA ALA A 121 -14.65 -22.89 6.72
C ALA A 121 -15.31 -23.95 5.80
N LYS A 122 -16.18 -23.51 4.89
CA LYS A 122 -16.78 -24.40 3.89
C LYS A 122 -15.79 -24.70 2.77
N GLU A 123 -15.27 -23.64 2.18
CA GLU A 123 -14.11 -23.69 1.32
C GLU A 123 -12.94 -23.08 2.10
N PRO A 124 -11.73 -23.65 2.04
CA PRO A 124 -10.56 -23.05 2.68
C PRO A 124 -10.23 -21.67 2.11
N LEU A 125 -9.70 -20.81 2.98
CA LEU A 125 -8.90 -19.66 2.55
C LEU A 125 -7.47 -20.16 2.34
N TYR A 126 -6.97 -20.10 1.11
CA TYR A 126 -5.64 -20.59 0.75
C TYR A 126 -4.55 -19.56 1.04
N LEU A 127 -3.30 -20.03 1.10
CA LEU A 127 -2.11 -19.23 1.33
C LEU A 127 -1.12 -19.36 0.16
N LEU A 128 -0.67 -18.23 -0.37
CA LEU A 128 0.58 -18.13 -1.11
C LEU A 128 1.65 -17.62 -0.15
N GLN A 129 2.66 -18.46 0.10
CA GLN A 129 3.71 -18.14 1.06
C GLN A 129 4.92 -17.57 0.33
N GLY A 130 5.22 -16.30 0.63
CA GLY A 130 6.46 -15.65 0.24
C GLY A 130 7.65 -16.12 1.06
N VAL A 131 8.82 -16.15 0.43
CA VAL A 131 10.11 -16.37 1.09
C VAL A 131 11.00 -15.16 0.76
N TRP A 132 11.29 -14.36 1.78
CA TRP A 132 12.03 -13.12 1.63
C TRP A 132 13.55 -13.37 1.69
N ILE A 133 14.31 -12.75 0.80
CA ILE A 133 15.79 -12.81 0.81
C ILE A 133 16.35 -11.79 1.82
N ASP A 134 17.54 -12.03 2.36
CA ASP A 134 18.18 -11.06 3.24
C ASP A 134 18.69 -9.86 2.44
N GLU A 135 17.94 -8.76 2.44
CA GLU A 135 18.23 -7.54 1.66
C GLU A 135 19.54 -6.85 2.08
N GLU A 136 19.87 -6.88 3.38
CA GLU A 136 21.12 -6.28 3.87
C GLU A 136 22.32 -7.04 3.29
N LEU A 137 22.28 -8.38 3.34
CA LEU A 137 23.31 -9.20 2.69
C LEU A 137 23.29 -9.04 1.17
N MET A 138 22.13 -8.97 0.54
CA MET A 138 22.01 -8.77 -0.91
C MET A 138 22.74 -7.48 -1.35
N GLN A 139 22.48 -6.37 -0.66
CA GLN A 139 23.12 -5.08 -0.91
C GLN A 139 24.60 -5.07 -0.54
N GLU A 140 25.02 -5.77 0.51
CA GLU A 140 26.42 -5.85 0.92
C GLU A 140 27.25 -6.64 -0.10
N LYS A 141 26.74 -7.79 -0.56
CA LYS A 141 27.51 -8.75 -1.36
C LYS A 141 27.44 -8.45 -2.86
N MET A 142 26.31 -7.95 -3.37
CA MET A 142 26.09 -7.69 -4.80
C MET A 142 26.38 -8.91 -5.71
N ASP A 143 26.24 -10.12 -5.18
CA ASP A 143 26.42 -11.38 -5.89
C ASP A 143 25.49 -12.46 -5.33
N ALA A 144 24.59 -12.99 -6.15
CA ALA A 144 23.66 -14.04 -5.74
C ALA A 144 24.33 -15.38 -5.37
N PHE A 145 25.58 -15.61 -5.78
CA PHE A 145 26.34 -16.81 -5.45
C PHE A 145 27.28 -16.65 -4.26
N ASP A 146 27.21 -15.52 -3.53
CA ASP A 146 27.86 -15.40 -2.24
C ASP A 146 27.37 -16.50 -1.27
N GLU A 147 28.30 -17.18 -0.60
CA GLU A 147 28.02 -18.36 0.22
C GLU A 147 27.12 -18.02 1.41
N GLU A 148 27.30 -16.85 2.03
CA GLU A 148 26.53 -16.41 3.18
C GLU A 148 25.08 -16.07 2.78
N LEU A 149 24.91 -15.35 1.67
CA LEU A 149 23.59 -15.03 1.12
C LEU A 149 22.83 -16.31 0.72
N MET A 150 23.48 -17.20 -0.03
CA MET A 150 22.87 -18.45 -0.49
C MET A 150 22.42 -19.33 0.68
N GLU A 151 23.27 -19.52 1.69
CA GLU A 151 22.94 -20.36 2.83
C GLU A 151 21.84 -19.72 3.70
N SER A 152 21.88 -18.40 3.90
CA SER A 152 20.83 -17.64 4.57
C SER A 152 19.47 -17.85 3.89
N PHE A 153 19.43 -17.78 2.55
CA PHE A 153 18.18 -17.95 1.80
C PHE A 153 17.67 -19.41 1.84
N LYS A 154 18.54 -20.41 1.69
CA LYS A 154 18.17 -21.83 1.84
C LYS A 154 17.66 -22.15 3.23
N GLN A 155 18.27 -21.58 4.27
CA GLN A 155 17.82 -21.75 5.65
C GLN A 155 16.44 -21.12 5.86
N GLU A 156 16.18 -19.93 5.32
CA GLU A 156 14.87 -19.29 5.38
C GLU A 156 13.79 -20.14 4.67
N VAL A 157 14.08 -20.67 3.48
CA VAL A 157 13.20 -21.62 2.78
C VAL A 157 12.86 -22.82 3.67
N SER A 158 13.88 -23.45 4.24
CA SER A 158 13.73 -24.66 5.06
C SER A 158 12.90 -24.38 6.33
N ASN A 159 13.18 -23.26 7.00
CA ASN A 159 12.45 -22.80 8.17
C ASN A 159 10.97 -22.57 7.86
N ILE A 160 10.67 -21.86 6.77
CA ILE A 160 9.28 -21.58 6.38
C ILE A 160 8.54 -22.89 6.06
N ILE A 161 9.16 -23.84 5.36
CA ILE A 161 8.54 -25.14 5.10
C ILE A 161 8.23 -25.84 6.43
N ASP A 162 9.20 -25.96 7.35
CA ASP A 162 8.99 -26.59 8.65
C ASP A 162 7.88 -25.91 9.47
N VAL A 163 7.80 -24.57 9.42
CA VAL A 163 6.74 -23.78 10.05
C VAL A 163 5.36 -24.13 9.48
N LEU A 164 5.23 -24.21 8.15
CA LEU A 164 3.96 -24.53 7.50
C LEU A 164 3.47 -25.94 7.82
N HIS A 165 4.40 -26.88 8.04
CA HIS A 165 4.10 -28.25 8.50
C HIS A 165 3.91 -28.36 10.02
N GLY A 166 4.00 -27.24 10.76
CA GLY A 166 3.83 -27.21 12.21
C GLY A 166 4.91 -27.97 12.96
N ASN A 167 6.14 -27.95 12.43
CA ASN A 167 7.29 -28.71 12.93
C ASN A 167 8.53 -27.82 13.08
N ALA A 168 8.37 -26.60 13.61
CA ALA A 168 9.49 -25.66 13.76
C ALA A 168 9.52 -24.98 15.14
N GLU A 169 10.73 -24.70 15.59
CA GLU A 169 11.03 -23.76 16.65
C GLU A 169 12.08 -22.78 16.11
N ILE A 170 11.69 -21.52 15.94
CA ILE A 170 12.52 -20.49 15.34
C ILE A 170 12.98 -19.52 16.43
N GLU A 171 14.29 -19.31 16.53
CA GLU A 171 14.87 -18.35 17.46
C GLU A 171 14.53 -16.91 17.06
N ALA A 172 14.45 -16.01 18.05
CA ALA A 172 14.15 -14.62 17.80
C ALA A 172 15.32 -13.91 17.08
N LYS A 173 15.05 -13.40 15.87
CA LYS A 173 15.92 -12.47 15.13
C LYS A 173 15.13 -11.19 14.85
N LYS A 174 15.76 -10.03 15.00
CA LYS A 174 15.13 -8.73 14.69
C LYS A 174 14.57 -8.77 13.26
N GLY A 175 13.35 -8.27 13.08
CA GLY A 175 12.73 -8.21 11.75
C GLY A 175 12.05 -9.51 11.28
N ARG A 176 12.20 -10.64 11.98
CA ARG A 176 11.74 -11.95 11.51
C ARG A 176 10.75 -12.62 12.46
N GLY A 177 9.83 -13.40 11.90
CA GLY A 177 8.89 -14.20 12.70
C GLY A 177 9.62 -15.26 13.51
N TYR A 178 9.20 -15.50 14.76
CA TYR A 178 9.86 -16.43 15.67
C TYR A 178 8.89 -17.12 16.64
N GLY A 179 9.38 -18.16 17.31
CA GLY A 179 8.62 -18.92 18.30
C GLY A 179 8.38 -20.36 17.89
N THR A 180 7.44 -21.01 18.58
CA THR A 180 7.08 -22.41 18.33
C THR A 180 5.90 -22.50 17.37
N TYR A 181 6.07 -23.22 16.28
CA TYR A 181 5.06 -23.43 15.25
C TYR A 181 4.62 -24.89 15.28
N ASN A 182 3.42 -25.13 15.79
CA ASN A 182 2.86 -26.47 16.01
C ASN A 182 1.53 -26.71 15.28
N GLN A 183 1.17 -25.82 14.36
CA GLN A 183 -0.05 -25.92 13.55
C GLN A 183 0.32 -26.23 12.11
N ASP A 184 0.01 -27.44 11.68
CA ASP A 184 0.11 -27.84 10.27
C ASP A 184 -0.95 -27.09 9.44
N VAL A 185 -0.48 -26.11 8.67
CA VAL A 185 -1.26 -25.34 7.68
C VAL A 185 -0.89 -25.72 6.26
N SER A 186 0.07 -26.62 6.05
CA SER A 186 0.55 -27.07 4.73
C SER A 186 -0.58 -27.50 3.78
N PRO A 187 -1.73 -28.07 4.22
CA PRO A 187 -2.83 -28.40 3.31
C PRO A 187 -3.56 -27.19 2.72
N TYR A 188 -3.33 -25.99 3.25
CA TYR A 188 -3.94 -24.74 2.79
C TYR A 188 -2.98 -23.89 1.96
N VAL A 189 -1.75 -24.33 1.75
CA VAL A 189 -0.74 -23.58 1.00
C VAL A 189 -0.75 -24.04 -0.44
N VAL A 190 -1.00 -23.11 -1.36
CA VAL A 190 -1.18 -23.39 -2.80
C VAL A 190 0.05 -23.08 -3.64
N GLY A 191 1.07 -22.47 -3.05
CA GLY A 191 2.35 -22.26 -3.71
C GLY A 191 3.32 -21.43 -2.89
N TYR A 192 4.57 -21.45 -3.33
CA TYR A 192 5.66 -20.62 -2.83
C TYR A 192 6.03 -19.56 -3.86
N ILE A 193 6.27 -18.32 -3.39
CA ILE A 193 6.84 -17.25 -4.21
C ILE A 193 8.15 -16.82 -3.54
N LEU A 194 9.27 -17.02 -4.21
CA LEU A 194 10.60 -16.76 -3.66
C LEU A 194 11.12 -15.40 -4.13
N GLY A 195 11.79 -14.69 -3.22
CA GLY A 195 12.46 -13.44 -3.52
C GLY A 195 11.58 -12.21 -3.40
N ILE A 196 12.13 -11.10 -3.86
CA ILE A 196 11.59 -9.75 -3.73
C ILE A 196 11.48 -9.10 -5.12
N GLU A 197 11.09 -7.84 -5.16
CA GLU A 197 11.32 -6.99 -6.33
C GLU A 197 12.85 -6.82 -6.49
N TRP A 198 13.43 -7.58 -7.42
CA TRP A 198 14.89 -7.67 -7.57
C TRP A 198 15.47 -6.33 -8.02
N ASP A 199 16.50 -5.86 -7.32
CA ASP A 199 17.28 -4.68 -7.71
C ASP A 199 18.00 -4.97 -9.04
N PRO A 200 17.73 -4.20 -10.12
CA PRO A 200 18.40 -4.36 -11.40
C PRO A 200 19.93 -4.36 -11.32
N TYR A 201 20.52 -3.57 -10.41
CA TYR A 201 21.98 -3.51 -10.25
C TYR A 201 22.55 -4.79 -9.64
N PHE A 202 21.83 -5.42 -8.71
CA PHE A 202 22.21 -6.72 -8.13
C PHE A 202 22.17 -7.84 -9.18
N VAL A 203 21.12 -7.86 -10.01
CA VAL A 203 20.93 -8.84 -11.07
C VAL A 203 22.03 -8.69 -12.12
N GLU A 204 22.30 -7.47 -12.56
CA GLU A 204 23.35 -7.17 -13.53
C GLU A 204 24.75 -7.54 -12.99
N ALA A 205 25.07 -7.15 -11.76
CA ALA A 205 26.33 -7.50 -11.12
C ALA A 205 26.54 -9.02 -11.04
N THR A 206 25.51 -9.77 -10.61
CA THR A 206 25.55 -11.23 -10.55
C THR A 206 25.77 -11.85 -11.93
N ASN A 207 25.08 -11.36 -12.95
CA ASN A 207 25.23 -11.85 -14.32
C ASN A 207 26.63 -11.62 -14.87
N GLN A 208 27.24 -10.45 -14.61
CA GLN A 208 28.59 -10.12 -15.04
C GLN A 208 29.66 -10.92 -14.31
N LEU A 209 29.55 -11.06 -12.98
CA LEU A 209 30.52 -11.80 -12.16
C LEU A 209 30.61 -13.28 -12.52
N HIS A 210 29.51 -13.84 -13.02
CA HIS A 210 29.39 -15.26 -13.34
C HIS A 210 29.11 -15.51 -14.83
N GLU A 211 29.56 -14.62 -15.72
CA GLU A 211 29.39 -14.79 -17.17
C GLU A 211 29.90 -16.18 -17.61
N GLY A 212 29.07 -16.91 -18.37
CA GLY A 212 29.42 -18.24 -18.87
C GLY A 212 29.33 -19.37 -17.85
N LYS A 213 28.66 -19.18 -16.69
CA LYS A 213 28.42 -20.24 -15.68
C LYS A 213 27.75 -21.49 -16.25
N GLY A 214 26.98 -21.35 -17.34
CA GLY A 214 26.25 -22.43 -18.01
C GLY A 214 24.91 -22.73 -17.35
N ASP A 215 24.33 -23.89 -17.67
CA ASP A 215 23.03 -24.33 -17.17
C ASP A 215 23.13 -25.20 -15.91
N PHE A 216 22.04 -25.23 -15.13
CA PHE A 216 21.85 -26.06 -13.96
C PHE A 216 20.98 -27.29 -14.25
N THR A 217 21.25 -28.41 -13.59
CA THR A 217 20.41 -29.61 -13.65
C THR A 217 20.25 -30.19 -12.25
N GLY A 218 19.05 -30.05 -11.69
CA GLY A 218 18.60 -30.63 -10.43
C GLY A 218 17.77 -31.90 -10.63
N GLU A 219 17.27 -32.43 -9.51
CA GLU A 219 16.36 -33.57 -9.46
C GLU A 219 14.97 -33.18 -9.97
N TYR A 220 14.50 -31.96 -9.68
CA TYR A 220 13.14 -31.50 -9.96
C TYR A 220 13.08 -30.46 -11.06
N ILE A 221 14.10 -29.62 -11.20
CA ILE A 221 14.15 -28.59 -12.23
C ILE A 221 15.54 -28.47 -12.86
N TYR A 222 15.60 -27.85 -14.04
CA TYR A 222 16.83 -27.58 -14.77
C TYR A 222 16.70 -26.25 -15.53
N THR A 223 17.81 -25.70 -16.01
CA THR A 223 17.78 -24.49 -16.85
C THR A 223 18.20 -24.78 -18.29
N GLN A 224 17.78 -23.92 -19.21
CA GLN A 224 18.23 -23.90 -20.60
C GLN A 224 18.52 -22.46 -21.01
N GLU A 225 19.74 -22.21 -21.48
CA GLU A 225 20.20 -20.88 -21.93
C GLU A 225 20.02 -19.80 -20.84
N ALA A 226 20.11 -20.20 -19.56
CA ALA A 226 19.88 -19.29 -18.45
C ALA A 226 21.03 -18.32 -18.22
N ARG A 227 20.68 -17.11 -17.78
CA ARG A 227 21.62 -16.17 -17.17
C ARG A 227 22.02 -16.65 -15.77
N PRO A 228 23.18 -16.21 -15.24
CA PRO A 228 23.60 -16.64 -13.90
C PRO A 228 22.57 -16.38 -12.80
N THR A 229 21.83 -15.28 -12.86
CA THR A 229 20.76 -15.01 -11.88
C THR A 229 19.58 -15.98 -12.00
N GLU A 230 19.16 -16.33 -13.22
CA GLU A 230 18.11 -17.33 -13.47
C GLU A 230 18.56 -18.73 -13.02
N LEU A 231 19.85 -19.04 -13.15
CA LEU A 231 20.45 -20.25 -12.58
C LEU A 231 20.40 -20.24 -11.05
N PHE A 232 20.71 -19.11 -10.40
CA PHE A 232 20.58 -18.97 -8.96
C PHE A 232 19.13 -19.22 -8.52
N PHE A 233 18.15 -18.64 -9.22
CA PHE A 233 16.74 -18.90 -8.98
C PHE A 233 16.39 -20.38 -9.08
N ALA A 234 16.86 -21.07 -10.13
CA ALA A 234 16.67 -22.50 -10.26
C ALA A 234 17.29 -23.29 -9.09
N GLN A 235 18.44 -22.87 -8.54
CA GLN A 235 18.99 -23.54 -7.35
C GLN A 235 18.11 -23.35 -6.10
N MET A 236 17.48 -22.19 -5.94
CA MET A 236 16.61 -21.92 -4.79
C MET A 236 15.25 -22.62 -4.91
N LEU A 237 14.67 -22.66 -6.10
CA LEU A 237 13.45 -23.42 -6.38
C LEU A 237 13.68 -24.93 -6.22
N GLU A 238 14.81 -25.46 -6.73
CA GLU A 238 15.20 -26.86 -6.53
C GLU A 238 15.30 -27.18 -5.03
N HIS A 239 15.97 -26.34 -4.24
CA HIS A 239 16.09 -26.52 -2.79
C HIS A 239 14.72 -26.56 -2.11
N THR A 240 13.82 -25.65 -2.48
CA THR A 240 12.44 -25.57 -1.97
C THR A 240 11.68 -26.88 -2.22
N ILE A 241 11.69 -27.35 -3.46
CA ILE A 241 10.98 -28.57 -3.87
C ILE A 241 11.61 -29.79 -3.19
N ALA A 242 12.93 -29.91 -3.22
CA ALA A 242 13.65 -31.04 -2.67
C ALA A 242 13.48 -31.17 -1.15
N TYR A 243 13.54 -30.06 -0.43
CA TYR A 243 13.39 -30.06 1.03
C TYR A 243 11.99 -30.52 1.43
N GLU A 244 10.93 -29.94 0.85
CA GLU A 244 9.56 -30.35 1.18
C GLU A 244 9.26 -31.79 0.76
N THR A 245 9.75 -32.21 -0.41
CA THR A 245 9.54 -33.58 -0.90
C THR A 245 10.20 -34.60 0.00
N ARG A 246 11.47 -34.40 0.38
CA ARG A 246 12.26 -35.37 1.15
C ARG A 246 11.83 -35.44 2.62
N THR A 247 11.47 -34.30 3.20
CA THR A 247 11.11 -34.23 4.63
C THR A 247 9.63 -34.56 4.86
N TYR A 248 8.73 -34.10 3.99
CA TYR A 248 7.28 -34.16 4.21
C TYR A 248 6.51 -34.94 3.14
N GLN A 249 7.17 -35.45 2.10
CA GLN A 249 6.52 -36.17 0.99
C GLN A 249 5.41 -35.33 0.34
N MET A 250 5.66 -34.03 0.20
CA MET A 250 4.72 -33.06 -0.36
C MET A 250 5.44 -32.17 -1.37
N GLN A 251 4.70 -31.72 -2.38
CA GLN A 251 5.13 -30.70 -3.32
C GLN A 251 4.04 -29.66 -3.52
N LYS A 252 4.46 -28.46 -3.91
CA LYS A 252 3.59 -27.33 -4.26
C LYS A 252 4.14 -26.61 -5.49
N PRO A 253 3.29 -25.88 -6.23
CA PRO A 253 3.76 -24.96 -7.25
C PRO A 253 4.75 -23.95 -6.67
N VAL A 254 5.77 -23.59 -7.44
CA VAL A 254 6.77 -22.60 -7.04
C VAL A 254 6.98 -21.54 -8.12
N ALA A 255 7.29 -20.32 -7.70
CA ALA A 255 7.60 -19.19 -8.55
C ALA A 255 8.68 -18.31 -7.92
N ILE A 256 9.25 -17.42 -8.73
CA ILE A 256 10.10 -16.31 -8.30
C ILE A 256 9.31 -15.02 -8.45
N THR A 257 9.45 -14.10 -7.52
CA THR A 257 8.93 -12.73 -7.65
C THR A 257 9.61 -12.06 -8.83
N ASN A 258 8.83 -11.50 -9.75
CA ASN A 258 9.31 -10.60 -10.80
C ASN A 258 8.43 -9.34 -10.83
N TRP A 259 8.91 -8.28 -11.46
CA TRP A 259 8.22 -7.00 -11.62
C TRP A 259 8.78 -6.25 -12.82
N LEU A 260 8.11 -5.17 -13.21
CA LEU A 260 8.30 -4.53 -14.51
C LEU A 260 9.72 -3.98 -14.76
N THR A 261 10.47 -3.63 -13.71
CA THR A 261 11.82 -3.04 -13.87
C THR A 261 12.88 -4.07 -14.28
N THR A 262 12.60 -5.37 -14.09
CA THR A 262 13.49 -6.49 -14.45
C THR A 262 12.74 -7.52 -15.31
N ASP A 263 11.70 -7.09 -16.01
CA ASP A 263 10.87 -7.96 -16.84
C ASP A 263 11.67 -8.59 -18.01
N PRO A 264 11.10 -9.52 -18.79
CA PRO A 264 11.85 -10.22 -19.82
C PRO A 264 12.03 -9.40 -21.11
N PHE A 265 11.61 -8.12 -21.14
CA PHE A 265 11.55 -7.31 -22.35
C PHE A 265 12.65 -6.24 -22.39
N ASP A 266 13.05 -5.89 -23.61
CA ASP A 266 13.99 -4.79 -23.82
C ASP A 266 13.27 -3.44 -23.69
N GLN A 267 13.54 -2.74 -22.60
CA GLN A 267 12.99 -1.40 -22.31
C GLN A 267 14.04 -0.30 -22.60
N ALA A 268 14.84 -0.43 -23.67
CA ALA A 268 15.97 0.46 -23.99
C ALA A 268 15.67 1.97 -23.99
N ASN A 269 14.40 2.37 -24.12
CA ASN A 269 13.98 3.77 -24.13
C ASN A 269 13.33 4.24 -22.81
N ASP A 270 13.29 3.42 -21.76
CA ASP A 270 12.85 3.89 -20.44
C ASP A 270 13.80 4.98 -19.93
N ILE A 271 13.24 5.97 -19.22
CA ILE A 271 13.99 7.12 -18.71
C ILE A 271 14.79 6.79 -17.46
N ASP A 272 14.34 5.80 -16.68
CA ASP A 272 15.10 5.29 -15.54
C ASP A 272 16.07 4.22 -16.04
N GLU A 273 17.35 4.43 -15.76
CA GLU A 273 18.40 3.49 -16.15
C GLU A 273 18.17 2.10 -15.56
N ALA A 274 17.65 2.02 -14.34
CA ALA A 274 17.42 0.75 -13.66
C ALA A 274 16.51 -0.19 -14.47
N ASN A 275 15.56 0.36 -15.23
CA ASN A 275 14.59 -0.41 -16.03
C ASN A 275 15.16 -0.98 -17.34
N ARG A 276 16.38 -0.58 -17.74
CA ARG A 276 16.96 -0.92 -19.06
C ARG A 276 18.29 -1.64 -19.00
N ILE A 277 18.84 -1.89 -17.80
CA ILE A 277 20.17 -2.49 -17.67
C ILE A 277 20.15 -4.01 -17.71
N VAL A 278 19.05 -4.65 -17.31
CA VAL A 278 18.99 -6.11 -17.19
C VAL A 278 17.55 -6.62 -17.31
N THR A 279 17.41 -7.90 -17.64
CA THR A 279 16.11 -8.59 -17.73
C THR A 279 16.18 -9.92 -16.98
N ILE A 280 15.05 -10.39 -16.48
CA ILE A 280 14.88 -11.72 -15.87
C ILE A 280 13.84 -12.49 -16.68
N ASP A 281 14.24 -13.63 -17.25
CA ASP A 281 13.31 -14.52 -17.93
C ASP A 281 13.20 -15.88 -17.22
N THR A 282 12.07 -16.11 -16.54
CA THR A 282 11.80 -17.38 -15.85
C THR A 282 11.50 -18.53 -16.80
N GLU A 283 11.25 -18.27 -18.09
CA GLU A 283 11.08 -19.33 -19.08
C GLU A 283 12.37 -20.12 -19.31
N THR A 284 13.54 -19.66 -18.88
CA THR A 284 14.77 -20.46 -18.91
C THR A 284 14.77 -21.60 -17.88
N ILE A 285 13.87 -21.57 -16.89
CA ILE A 285 13.74 -22.60 -15.84
C ILE A 285 12.65 -23.61 -16.22
N LYS A 286 13.01 -24.90 -16.28
CA LYS A 286 12.14 -25.99 -16.75
C LYS A 286 11.97 -27.08 -15.69
N SER A 287 10.82 -27.76 -15.74
CA SER A 287 10.49 -28.86 -14.81
C SER A 287 10.97 -30.22 -15.33
N GLN A 288 11.43 -31.07 -14.41
CA GLN A 288 11.64 -32.51 -14.62
C GLN A 288 10.34 -33.28 -14.33
N ASP A 289 10.21 -34.52 -14.83
CA ASP A 289 9.03 -35.39 -14.60
C ASP A 289 8.78 -35.75 -13.11
N THR A 290 9.81 -35.61 -12.27
CA THR A 290 9.79 -35.80 -10.81
C THR A 290 9.12 -34.64 -10.09
N PHE A 291 8.99 -33.47 -10.73
CA PHE A 291 8.29 -32.33 -10.16
C PHE A 291 6.83 -32.33 -10.58
N LYS A 292 5.96 -32.81 -9.68
CA LYS A 292 4.54 -33.06 -9.96
C LYS A 292 3.67 -31.81 -9.89
N SER A 293 4.14 -30.77 -9.21
CA SER A 293 3.33 -29.59 -8.92
C SER A 293 3.57 -28.41 -9.88
N GLY A 294 4.67 -28.41 -10.63
CA GLY A 294 4.94 -27.46 -11.72
C GLY A 294 5.31 -26.04 -11.29
N LEU A 295 5.76 -25.25 -12.26
CA LEU A 295 6.16 -23.85 -12.10
C LEU A 295 4.98 -22.91 -12.43
N PHE A 296 4.94 -21.74 -11.81
CA PHE A 296 4.11 -20.62 -12.24
C PHE A 296 4.93 -19.33 -12.27
N ASN A 297 4.43 -18.31 -12.95
CA ASN A 297 5.06 -17.00 -13.08
C ASN A 297 4.34 -15.99 -12.20
N SER A 298 5.09 -15.17 -11.46
CA SER A 298 4.54 -14.23 -10.47
C SER A 298 5.05 -12.82 -10.76
N TYR A 299 4.15 -11.90 -11.05
CA TYR A 299 4.48 -10.51 -11.37
C TYR A 299 3.74 -9.51 -10.47
N HIS A 300 4.48 -8.52 -9.97
CA HIS A 300 3.89 -7.27 -9.46
C HIS A 300 3.69 -6.33 -10.65
N ILE A 301 2.47 -5.89 -10.90
CA ILE A 301 2.11 -5.08 -12.07
C ILE A 301 1.21 -3.93 -11.63
N TYR A 302 1.74 -2.71 -11.73
CA TYR A 302 1.04 -1.47 -11.40
C TYR A 302 0.76 -0.66 -12.69
N PRO A 303 -0.34 0.11 -12.75
CA PRO A 303 -0.73 0.81 -13.98
C PRO A 303 0.04 2.10 -14.26
N TYR A 304 0.80 2.60 -13.29
CA TYR A 304 1.42 3.93 -13.29
C TYR A 304 2.95 3.93 -13.37
N TYR A 305 3.60 2.78 -13.10
CA TYR A 305 5.06 2.64 -13.03
C TYR A 305 5.43 1.24 -13.53
N PRO A 306 6.54 1.09 -14.30
CA PRO A 306 7.53 2.11 -14.66
C PRO A 306 7.11 3.05 -15.78
N ASP A 307 7.96 4.04 -16.07
CA ASP A 307 7.65 5.14 -16.97
C ASP A 307 7.47 4.71 -18.44
N PHE A 308 8.04 3.58 -18.88
CA PHE A 308 7.75 3.03 -20.21
C PHE A 308 6.25 2.82 -20.46
N LEU A 309 5.45 2.53 -19.42
CA LEU A 309 3.98 2.39 -19.55
C LEU A 309 3.27 3.70 -19.91
N ASN A 310 3.92 4.84 -19.68
CA ASN A 310 3.39 6.18 -19.96
C ASN A 310 3.97 6.82 -21.22
N TYR A 311 5.09 6.32 -21.73
CA TYR A 311 5.82 6.99 -22.81
C TYR A 311 6.18 6.10 -23.99
N ASP A 312 6.29 4.78 -23.82
CA ASP A 312 6.68 3.92 -24.93
C ASP A 312 5.50 3.68 -25.90
N PRO A 313 5.63 4.03 -27.19
CA PRO A 313 4.61 3.78 -28.21
C PRO A 313 4.10 2.33 -28.27
N GLN A 314 4.88 1.34 -27.83
CA GLN A 314 4.46 -0.06 -27.73
C GLN A 314 3.23 -0.24 -26.83
N TYR A 315 3.14 0.51 -25.73
CA TYR A 315 2.05 0.39 -24.76
C TYR A 315 1.00 1.51 -24.90
N ILE A 316 1.40 2.69 -25.38
CA ILE A 316 0.52 3.87 -25.42
C ILE A 316 -0.20 4.08 -26.75
N THR A 317 0.08 3.25 -27.77
CA THR A 317 -0.66 3.30 -29.04
C THR A 317 -2.01 2.59 -28.89
N PRO A 318 -3.15 3.27 -29.14
CA PRO A 318 -4.47 2.65 -29.03
C PRO A 318 -4.58 1.38 -29.90
N ALA A 319 -5.12 0.31 -29.32
CA ALA A 319 -5.48 -0.88 -30.08
C ALA A 319 -6.61 -0.55 -31.07
N LYS A 320 -6.71 -1.26 -32.20
CA LYS A 320 -7.81 -1.03 -33.16
C LYS A 320 -9.20 -1.27 -32.56
N GLU A 321 -9.27 -2.07 -31.51
CA GLU A 321 -10.49 -2.53 -30.84
C GLU A 321 -10.89 -1.62 -29.66
N ASP A 322 -9.99 -0.74 -29.19
CA ASP A 322 -10.24 0.20 -28.10
C ASP A 322 -9.80 1.62 -28.49
N ALA A 323 -10.72 2.57 -28.38
CA ALA A 323 -10.43 3.97 -28.67
C ALA A 323 -9.65 4.67 -27.55
N GLN A 324 -9.62 4.11 -26.33
CA GLN A 324 -8.85 4.64 -25.21
C GLN A 324 -7.55 3.84 -25.01
N VAL A 325 -6.48 4.53 -24.61
CA VAL A 325 -5.20 3.89 -24.32
C VAL A 325 -5.31 3.13 -22.99
N ASN A 326 -4.94 1.85 -23.01
CA ASN A 326 -4.86 0.99 -21.83
C ASN A 326 -3.50 0.29 -21.81
N SER A 327 -2.45 1.04 -21.44
CA SER A 327 -1.06 0.55 -21.39
C SER A 327 -0.91 -0.66 -20.47
N TYR A 328 -1.61 -0.66 -19.34
CA TYR A 328 -1.69 -1.79 -18.41
C TYR A 328 -2.12 -3.08 -19.14
N ARG A 329 -3.24 -3.06 -19.88
CA ARG A 329 -3.71 -4.24 -20.62
C ARG A 329 -2.79 -4.62 -21.78
N MET A 330 -2.18 -3.64 -22.46
CA MET A 330 -1.20 -3.93 -23.52
C MET A 330 0.01 -4.67 -22.96
N TYR A 331 0.51 -4.24 -21.79
CA TYR A 331 1.56 -4.93 -21.07
C TYR A 331 1.15 -6.34 -20.67
N LEU A 332 -0.05 -6.52 -20.08
CA LEU A 332 -0.57 -7.84 -19.72
C LEU A 332 -0.61 -8.79 -20.92
N LYS A 333 -1.07 -8.30 -22.08
CA LYS A 333 -1.14 -9.10 -23.30
C LYS A 333 0.24 -9.54 -23.79
N GLN A 334 1.23 -8.64 -23.75
CA GLN A 334 2.61 -8.96 -24.12
C GLN A 334 3.22 -9.99 -23.16
N LEU A 335 3.05 -9.78 -21.85
CA LEU A 335 3.56 -10.67 -20.83
C LEU A 335 2.93 -12.06 -20.92
N LYS A 336 1.61 -12.13 -21.09
CA LYS A 336 0.91 -13.42 -21.27
C LYS A 336 1.38 -14.16 -22.51
N ALA A 337 1.67 -13.45 -23.61
CA ALA A 337 2.17 -14.07 -24.84
C ALA A 337 3.61 -14.61 -24.73
N HIS A 338 4.40 -14.10 -23.78
CA HIS A 338 5.77 -14.57 -23.52
C HIS A 338 5.80 -15.90 -22.76
N HIS A 339 4.90 -16.08 -21.78
CA HIS A 339 4.94 -17.23 -20.88
C HIS A 339 4.22 -18.47 -21.39
N THR A 340 4.76 -19.64 -21.05
CA THR A 340 4.19 -20.96 -21.43
C THR A 340 3.37 -21.63 -20.32
N GLY A 341 3.44 -21.09 -19.10
CA GLY A 341 2.74 -21.59 -17.91
C GLY A 341 1.78 -20.57 -17.30
N PRO A 342 1.20 -20.89 -16.12
CA PRO A 342 0.28 -20.00 -15.43
C PRO A 342 0.99 -18.71 -15.02
N VAL A 343 0.38 -17.55 -15.30
CA VAL A 343 0.89 -16.25 -14.86
C VAL A 343 -0.08 -15.67 -13.84
N ILE A 344 0.44 -15.24 -12.70
CA ILE A 344 -0.32 -14.62 -11.62
C ILE A 344 0.18 -13.19 -11.46
N VAL A 345 -0.75 -12.24 -11.52
CA VAL A 345 -0.51 -10.88 -11.05
C VAL A 345 -0.59 -10.92 -9.53
N SER A 346 0.56 -11.09 -8.88
CA SER A 346 0.65 -11.27 -7.44
C SER A 346 0.60 -9.95 -6.67
N GLU A 347 0.69 -8.82 -7.37
CA GLU A 347 0.34 -7.49 -6.88
C GLU A 347 -0.21 -6.60 -7.97
N PHE A 348 -1.30 -5.89 -7.67
CA PHE A 348 -1.79 -4.75 -8.42
C PHE A 348 -2.68 -3.89 -7.52
N GLY A 349 -2.81 -2.60 -7.84
CA GLY A 349 -3.73 -1.71 -7.13
C GLY A 349 -3.35 -0.24 -7.21
N VAL A 350 -4.21 0.63 -6.68
CA VAL A 350 -3.94 2.06 -6.48
C VAL A 350 -4.23 2.47 -5.02
N PRO A 351 -3.50 3.43 -4.43
CA PRO A 351 -3.70 3.86 -3.05
C PRO A 351 -4.69 5.04 -2.93
N THR A 352 -5.30 5.21 -1.75
CA THR A 352 -6.31 6.25 -1.48
C THR A 352 -5.75 7.47 -0.73
N SER A 353 -4.49 7.81 -0.95
CA SER A 353 -3.80 8.92 -0.30
C SER A 353 -4.20 10.28 -0.87
N ARG A 354 -3.98 11.33 -0.07
CA ARG A 354 -4.05 12.73 -0.56
C ARG A 354 -2.86 13.03 -1.46
N GLY A 355 -1.68 12.56 -1.10
CA GLY A 355 -0.49 12.71 -1.93
C GLY A 355 -0.38 11.70 -3.06
N ILE A 356 0.56 11.94 -3.97
CA ILE A 356 0.76 11.22 -5.22
C ILE A 356 2.26 11.07 -5.52
N THR A 357 2.65 9.92 -6.08
CA THR A 357 4.05 9.64 -6.45
C THR A 357 4.22 9.44 -7.95
N HIS A 358 3.38 8.63 -8.59
CA HIS A 358 3.38 8.41 -10.03
C HIS A 358 2.01 8.71 -10.66
N ILE A 359 2.02 9.21 -11.89
CA ILE A 359 0.83 9.51 -12.69
C ILE A 359 0.69 8.45 -13.79
N ASP A 360 -0.51 7.88 -13.92
CA ASP A 360 -0.93 7.24 -15.16
C ASP A 360 -1.51 8.31 -16.09
N THR A 361 -0.79 8.58 -17.17
CA THR A 361 -1.08 9.69 -18.09
C THR A 361 -2.26 9.43 -19.04
N HIS A 362 -2.87 8.24 -18.98
CA HIS A 362 -3.89 7.81 -19.93
C HIS A 362 -5.24 7.54 -19.28
N ARG A 363 -5.28 6.74 -18.21
CA ARG A 363 -6.55 6.36 -17.54
C ARG A 363 -6.73 7.06 -16.19
N GLY A 364 -5.68 7.70 -15.67
CA GLY A 364 -5.69 8.38 -14.37
C GLY A 364 -5.65 7.41 -13.19
N PHE A 365 -5.19 6.18 -13.38
CA PHE A 365 -5.03 5.17 -12.33
C PHE A 365 -3.72 5.47 -11.57
N ASN A 366 -3.68 6.63 -10.93
CA ASN A 366 -2.49 7.19 -10.32
C ASN A 366 -2.08 6.45 -9.05
N GLN A 367 -0.81 6.58 -8.68
CA GLN A 367 -0.32 6.14 -7.38
C GLN A 367 -0.60 7.19 -6.30
N GLY A 368 -1.89 7.35 -6.00
CA GLY A 368 -2.39 8.31 -5.01
C GLY A 368 -3.25 9.39 -5.66
N LEU A 369 -3.80 10.28 -4.83
CA LEU A 369 -4.83 11.24 -5.23
C LEU A 369 -6.07 10.56 -5.84
N VAL A 370 -6.44 9.41 -5.27
CA VAL A 370 -7.60 8.58 -5.66
C VAL A 370 -8.51 8.41 -4.44
N SER A 371 -9.82 8.60 -4.60
CA SER A 371 -10.78 8.37 -3.51
C SER A 371 -11.02 6.88 -3.26
N GLU A 372 -11.57 6.50 -2.10
CA GLU A 372 -11.92 5.09 -1.81
C GLU A 372 -12.88 4.48 -2.83
N LYS A 373 -13.78 5.30 -3.37
CA LYS A 373 -14.71 4.85 -4.40
C LYS A 373 -13.96 4.57 -5.71
N GLU A 374 -13.14 5.53 -6.15
CA GLU A 374 -12.33 5.40 -7.37
C GLU A 374 -11.34 4.24 -7.25
N GLN A 375 -10.70 4.03 -6.10
CA GLN A 375 -9.84 2.85 -5.86
C GLN A 375 -10.60 1.55 -6.16
N GLY A 376 -11.82 1.41 -5.66
CA GLY A 376 -12.65 0.25 -5.91
C GLY A 376 -12.94 0.04 -7.40
N GLU A 377 -13.26 1.12 -8.12
CA GLU A 377 -13.57 1.11 -9.55
C GLU A 377 -12.33 0.78 -10.40
N MET A 378 -11.18 1.40 -10.10
CA MET A 378 -9.91 1.18 -10.78
C MET A 378 -9.38 -0.24 -10.55
N ASN A 379 -9.38 -0.72 -9.30
CA ASN A 379 -8.96 -2.09 -8.97
C ASN A 379 -9.92 -3.13 -9.59
N ALA A 380 -11.23 -2.87 -9.62
CA ALA A 380 -12.17 -3.75 -10.32
C ALA A 380 -11.91 -3.80 -11.83
N SER A 381 -11.56 -2.66 -12.45
CA SER A 381 -11.20 -2.63 -13.87
C SER A 381 -9.91 -3.39 -14.16
N MET A 382 -8.87 -3.21 -13.35
CA MET A 382 -7.61 -3.96 -13.53
C MET A 382 -7.82 -5.46 -13.33
N LEU A 383 -8.62 -5.87 -12.34
CA LEU A 383 -9.01 -7.27 -12.15
C LEU A 383 -9.66 -7.86 -13.42
N GLN A 384 -10.55 -7.11 -14.06
CA GLN A 384 -11.21 -7.53 -15.29
C GLN A 384 -10.21 -7.65 -16.44
N ASP A 385 -9.30 -6.68 -16.60
CA ASP A 385 -8.23 -6.73 -17.59
C ASP A 385 -7.34 -7.99 -17.38
N ILE A 386 -6.92 -8.28 -16.14
CA ILE A 386 -6.14 -9.49 -15.81
C ILE A 386 -6.90 -10.77 -16.16
N TYR A 387 -8.18 -10.84 -15.80
CA TYR A 387 -9.00 -12.03 -16.05
C TYR A 387 -9.26 -12.27 -17.53
N GLU A 388 -9.51 -11.22 -18.31
CA GLU A 388 -9.77 -11.31 -19.75
C GLU A 388 -8.53 -11.69 -20.57
N GLU A 389 -7.33 -11.39 -20.07
CA GLU A 389 -6.07 -11.81 -20.68
C GLU A 389 -5.61 -13.21 -20.21
N ASP A 390 -6.53 -14.04 -19.68
CA ASP A 390 -6.30 -15.46 -19.33
C ASP A 390 -5.15 -15.70 -18.32
N TYR A 391 -5.00 -14.81 -17.35
CA TYR A 391 -4.12 -15.03 -16.19
C TYR A 391 -4.70 -16.07 -15.23
N ALA A 392 -3.83 -16.69 -14.42
CA ALA A 392 -4.21 -17.68 -13.42
C ALA A 392 -4.60 -17.06 -12.06
N GLY A 393 -4.32 -15.77 -11.86
CA GLY A 393 -4.73 -15.08 -10.65
C GLY A 393 -4.41 -13.59 -10.63
N ALA A 394 -5.09 -12.90 -9.72
CA ALA A 394 -4.99 -11.47 -9.44
C ALA A 394 -5.07 -11.24 -7.92
N ILE A 395 -4.02 -10.65 -7.33
CA ILE A 395 -3.93 -10.41 -5.89
C ILE A 395 -3.76 -8.90 -5.64
N ILE A 396 -4.75 -8.30 -4.99
CA ILE A 396 -4.77 -6.85 -4.73
C ILE A 396 -3.72 -6.50 -3.67
N PHE A 397 -2.93 -5.47 -3.91
CA PHE A 397 -2.14 -4.78 -2.91
C PHE A 397 -2.97 -3.61 -2.35
N SER A 398 -3.50 -3.67 -1.13
CA SER A 398 -3.35 -4.72 -0.09
C SER A 398 -4.62 -4.90 0.76
N TRP A 399 -4.60 -5.81 1.74
CA TRP A 399 -5.69 -5.96 2.71
C TRP A 399 -5.82 -4.72 3.61
N GLN A 400 -4.73 -4.29 4.25
CA GLN A 400 -4.74 -3.20 5.23
C GLN A 400 -3.77 -2.07 4.88
N ASP A 401 -4.11 -0.85 5.30
CA ASP A 401 -3.20 0.31 5.31
C ASP A 401 -2.02 0.06 6.25
N GLU A 402 -0.84 0.58 5.94
CA GLU A 402 0.39 0.33 6.70
C GLU A 402 1.17 1.63 6.93
N TRP A 403 1.00 2.23 8.10
CA TRP A 403 1.52 3.57 8.41
C TRP A 403 3.05 3.68 8.43
N PHE A 404 3.79 2.57 8.57
CA PHE A 404 5.25 2.62 8.56
C PHE A 404 5.84 2.85 7.16
N LYS A 405 5.05 2.72 6.10
CA LYS A 405 5.56 2.80 4.73
C LYS A 405 5.95 4.24 4.36
N ARG A 406 6.87 4.35 3.40
CA ARG A 406 7.46 5.61 2.91
C ARG A 406 7.55 5.57 1.39
N THR A 407 7.64 6.74 0.75
CA THR A 407 7.85 6.88 -0.70
C THR A 407 8.94 7.91 -0.97
N TRP A 408 9.57 7.85 -2.16
CA TRP A 408 10.75 8.65 -2.48
C TRP A 408 10.50 10.17 -2.42
N ASN A 409 9.29 10.64 -2.74
CA ASN A 409 8.98 12.06 -2.80
C ASN A 409 8.44 12.66 -1.49
N THR A 410 8.39 11.87 -0.40
CA THR A 410 8.01 12.34 0.95
C THR A 410 8.94 11.87 2.06
N MET A 411 9.77 10.83 1.84
CA MET A 411 10.59 10.22 2.89
C MET A 411 11.62 11.14 3.54
N ASP A 412 11.98 12.24 2.90
CA ASP A 412 12.88 13.25 3.47
C ASP A 412 12.13 14.30 4.33
N LEU A 413 10.79 14.32 4.26
CA LEU A 413 9.95 15.30 4.94
C LEU A 413 9.44 14.81 6.30
N ASP A 414 9.35 13.49 6.52
CA ASP A 414 8.92 12.89 7.78
C ASP A 414 10.10 12.53 8.71
N GLU A 415 9.80 12.27 9.98
CA GLU A 415 10.80 11.72 10.89
C GLU A 415 10.81 10.19 10.79
N ALA A 416 11.88 9.66 10.19
CA ALA A 416 11.97 8.27 9.77
C ALA A 416 11.74 7.26 10.92
N ASP A 417 12.23 7.52 12.13
CA ASP A 417 12.16 6.59 13.25
C ASP A 417 10.77 6.54 13.92
N ASN A 418 9.87 7.47 13.58
CA ASN A 418 8.53 7.56 14.17
C ASN A 418 7.36 7.53 13.17
N ARG A 419 7.63 7.33 11.88
CA ARG A 419 6.59 7.28 10.83
C ARG A 419 5.47 6.27 11.07
N ALA A 420 5.73 5.17 11.80
CA ALA A 420 4.67 4.19 12.13
C ALA A 420 3.63 4.71 13.17
N TYR A 421 3.90 5.81 13.86
CA TYR A 421 3.09 6.29 14.99
C TYR A 421 2.05 7.35 14.61
N TRP A 422 1.96 7.74 13.35
CA TRP A 422 0.97 8.68 12.82
C TRP A 422 0.66 8.32 11.37
N HIS A 423 -0.47 8.78 10.85
CA HIS A 423 -0.94 8.42 9.52
C HIS A 423 -0.62 9.56 8.55
N ASP A 424 0.45 9.40 7.78
CA ASP A 424 0.77 10.37 6.76
C ASP A 424 -0.09 10.17 5.52
N ARG A 425 -1.03 11.09 5.32
CA ARG A 425 -1.93 11.09 4.17
C ARG A 425 -1.26 11.59 2.89
N LEU A 426 -0.08 12.22 3.00
CA LEU A 426 0.71 12.67 1.86
C LEU A 426 1.57 11.52 1.27
N THR A 427 1.95 10.53 2.08
CA THR A 427 2.62 9.31 1.63
C THR A 427 1.62 8.28 1.10
N ASN A 428 1.67 8.04 -0.21
CA ASN A 428 0.80 7.09 -0.91
C ASN A 428 0.93 5.64 -0.42
N GLU A 429 2.15 5.19 -0.11
CA GLU A 429 2.45 3.81 0.26
C GLU A 429 1.73 3.35 1.54
N GLN A 430 1.31 4.30 2.40
CA GLN A 430 0.55 3.98 3.61
C GLN A 430 -0.92 3.62 3.34
N CYS A 431 -1.44 3.90 2.14
CA CYS A 431 -2.88 4.02 1.87
C CYS A 431 -3.46 2.99 0.87
N PHE A 432 -2.81 1.85 0.64
CA PHE A 432 -3.25 0.83 -0.32
C PHE A 432 -4.38 -0.08 0.17
N GLY A 433 -4.57 -0.21 1.48
CA GLY A 433 -5.46 -1.21 2.06
C GLY A 433 -6.92 -1.08 1.64
N LEU A 434 -7.64 -2.18 1.59
CA LEU A 434 -9.11 -2.20 1.58
C LEU A 434 -9.70 -2.00 3.00
N LEU A 435 -8.88 -2.22 4.01
CA LEU A 435 -9.11 -1.92 5.43
C LEU A 435 -8.24 -0.71 5.81
N SER A 436 -8.87 0.34 6.31
CA SER A 436 -8.16 1.50 6.86
C SER A 436 -8.11 1.43 8.38
N PHE A 437 -7.12 2.12 8.93
CA PHE A 437 -7.03 2.43 10.35
C PHE A 437 -7.32 3.92 10.52
N GLU A 438 -8.47 4.22 11.10
CA GLU A 438 -8.93 5.59 11.35
C GLU A 438 -8.36 6.09 12.68
N PRO A 439 -7.80 7.30 12.74
CA PRO A 439 -7.27 7.86 13.98
C PRO A 439 -8.39 8.11 14.98
N GLY A 440 -8.07 7.94 16.27
CA GLY A 440 -9.01 8.09 17.37
C GLY A 440 -9.90 6.86 17.63
N LYS A 441 -10.75 6.96 18.66
CA LYS A 441 -11.69 5.90 18.99
C LYS A 441 -12.88 5.91 18.01
N GLU A 442 -13.45 4.73 17.79
CA GLU A 442 -14.66 4.58 17.00
C GLU A 442 -15.77 5.51 17.53
N GLY A 443 -16.28 6.37 16.65
CA GLY A 443 -17.33 7.35 16.96
C GLY A 443 -16.85 8.68 17.59
N GLU A 444 -15.55 8.90 17.79
CA GLU A 444 -14.99 10.16 18.32
C GLU A 444 -14.34 11.07 17.24
N GLY A 445 -14.42 10.68 15.96
CA GLY A 445 -13.82 11.38 14.82
C GLY A 445 -14.54 12.68 14.45
N VAL A 446 -13.85 13.55 13.70
CA VAL A 446 -14.41 14.78 13.13
C VAL A 446 -14.74 14.53 11.66
N PHE A 447 -16.02 14.74 11.29
CA PHE A 447 -16.43 14.65 9.90
C PHE A 447 -16.76 16.04 9.33
N LEU A 448 -16.28 16.31 8.13
CA LEU A 448 -16.64 17.50 7.37
C LEU A 448 -18.00 17.20 6.74
N ASP A 449 -19.08 17.56 7.42
CA ASP A 449 -20.45 17.31 6.95
C ASP A 449 -21.42 18.46 7.23
N GLY A 450 -20.91 19.60 7.72
CA GLY A 450 -21.67 20.77 8.10
C GLY A 450 -22.37 20.63 9.45
N LYS A 451 -22.25 19.50 10.14
CA LYS A 451 -22.82 19.30 11.47
C LYS A 451 -21.77 19.56 12.54
N VAL A 452 -21.95 20.68 13.22
CA VAL A 452 -21.03 21.15 14.24
C VAL A 452 -21.05 20.38 15.58
N ASN A 453 -21.72 19.23 15.63
CA ASN A 453 -21.87 18.45 16.86
C ASN A 453 -20.59 17.72 17.28
N ASP A 454 -19.65 17.57 16.35
CA ASP A 454 -18.33 16.99 16.60
C ASP A 454 -17.41 17.98 17.33
N TRP A 455 -17.86 19.21 17.58
CA TRP A 455 -17.05 20.30 18.16
C TRP A 455 -17.54 20.69 19.56
N ASP A 456 -16.60 20.80 20.49
CA ASP A 456 -16.81 21.19 21.88
C ASP A 456 -16.36 22.64 22.16
N LYS A 457 -16.80 23.18 23.30
CA LYS A 457 -16.35 24.50 23.77
C LYS A 457 -14.84 24.59 24.03
N LYS A 458 -14.19 23.47 24.35
CA LYS A 458 -12.74 23.41 24.60
C LYS A 458 -11.93 23.58 23.32
N ASP A 459 -12.54 23.34 22.17
CA ASP A 459 -11.88 23.43 20.86
C ASP A 459 -11.82 24.88 20.37
N LEU A 460 -12.48 25.82 21.05
CA LEU A 460 -12.46 27.24 20.70
C LEU A 460 -11.07 27.82 20.93
N VAL A 461 -10.41 28.24 19.84
CA VAL A 461 -9.13 28.95 19.87
C VAL A 461 -9.36 30.44 20.11
N GLY A 462 -10.33 31.04 19.42
CA GLY A 462 -10.57 32.47 19.54
C GLY A 462 -11.85 32.98 18.88
N ARG A 463 -12.22 34.21 19.24
CA ARG A 463 -13.32 34.96 18.64
C ARG A 463 -12.95 36.41 18.43
N ALA A 464 -13.44 36.99 17.35
CA ALA A 464 -13.32 38.42 17.05
C ALA A 464 -14.54 38.85 16.25
N GLU A 465 -15.29 39.84 16.74
CA GLU A 465 -16.48 40.38 16.05
C GLU A 465 -17.45 39.30 15.53
N ASP A 466 -17.42 39.05 14.22
CA ASP A 466 -18.24 38.10 13.45
C ASP A 466 -17.58 36.73 13.24
N LEU A 467 -16.36 36.52 13.75
CA LEU A 467 -15.53 35.33 13.52
C LEU A 467 -15.36 34.49 14.79
N SER A 468 -15.42 33.16 14.63
CA SER A 468 -14.92 32.20 15.62
C SER A 468 -14.08 31.12 14.96
N LEU A 469 -12.95 30.78 15.57
CA LEU A 469 -12.08 29.68 15.16
C LEU A 469 -12.09 28.59 16.23
N TYR A 470 -12.35 27.36 15.79
CA TYR A 470 -12.20 26.14 16.58
C TYR A 470 -11.17 25.24 15.91
N MET A 471 -10.39 24.52 16.71
CA MET A 471 -9.38 23.60 16.21
C MET A 471 -9.36 22.30 17.02
N ARG A 472 -9.14 21.20 16.31
CA ARG A 472 -8.91 19.86 16.85
C ARG A 472 -7.79 19.21 16.05
N SER A 473 -7.27 18.09 16.54
CA SER A 473 -6.32 17.31 15.77
C SER A 473 -6.31 15.84 16.21
N ASP A 474 -5.80 14.98 15.34
CA ASP A 474 -5.61 13.56 15.60
C ASP A 474 -4.28 13.06 14.98
N ALA A 475 -4.11 11.74 14.89
CA ALA A 475 -2.88 11.16 14.36
C ALA A 475 -2.68 11.34 12.84
N ALA A 476 -3.62 11.93 12.11
CA ALA A 476 -3.55 12.13 10.66
C ALA A 476 -3.70 13.60 10.24
N PHE A 477 -4.55 14.36 10.94
CA PHE A 477 -4.96 15.69 10.52
C PHE A 477 -4.96 16.72 11.67
N VAL A 478 -4.80 17.99 11.28
CA VAL A 478 -5.34 19.13 12.02
C VAL A 478 -6.68 19.53 11.40
N TYR A 479 -7.69 19.79 12.23
CA TYR A 479 -9.03 20.18 11.83
C TYR A 479 -9.29 21.63 12.24
N LEU A 480 -9.95 22.37 11.36
CA LEU A 480 -10.40 23.74 11.61
C LEU A 480 -11.92 23.80 11.44
N ARG A 481 -12.59 24.51 12.33
CA ARG A 481 -13.95 25.00 12.11
C ARG A 481 -13.95 26.51 12.24
N ILE A 482 -14.42 27.16 11.19
CA ILE A 482 -14.55 28.61 11.11
C ILE A 482 -16.04 28.93 11.04
N HIS A 483 -16.49 29.74 11.98
CA HIS A 483 -17.80 30.37 11.90
C HIS A 483 -17.61 31.83 11.52
N LYS A 484 -18.34 32.29 10.50
CA LYS A 484 -18.43 33.70 10.14
C LYS A 484 -19.89 34.11 10.00
N ASP A 485 -20.34 35.06 10.81
CA ASP A 485 -21.71 35.58 10.67
C ASP A 485 -21.91 36.13 9.25
N GLN A 486 -23.01 35.72 8.60
CA GLN A 486 -23.38 36.17 7.26
C GLN A 486 -22.26 35.94 6.23
N LEU A 487 -21.69 34.74 6.23
CA LEU A 487 -20.64 34.36 5.27
C LEU A 487 -21.14 34.55 3.82
N ASP A 488 -20.41 35.35 3.03
CA ASP A 488 -20.72 35.57 1.62
C ASP A 488 -19.46 35.46 0.76
N LEU A 489 -19.07 34.21 0.46
CA LEU A 489 -17.90 33.90 -0.38
C LEU A 489 -18.04 34.32 -1.85
N SER A 490 -19.16 34.94 -2.25
CA SER A 490 -19.27 35.59 -3.57
C SER A 490 -18.68 37.00 -3.59
N LYS A 491 -18.43 37.59 -2.41
CA LYS A 491 -17.84 38.92 -2.24
C LYS A 491 -16.57 38.89 -1.39
N GLU A 492 -16.50 37.94 -0.48
CA GLU A 492 -15.45 37.82 0.52
C GLU A 492 -14.51 36.66 0.17
N GLU A 493 -13.21 36.86 0.40
CA GLU A 493 -12.21 35.79 0.43
C GLU A 493 -11.74 35.61 1.88
N LEU A 494 -11.47 34.37 2.30
CA LEU A 494 -10.87 34.10 3.61
C LEU A 494 -9.42 33.68 3.42
N LEU A 495 -8.52 34.38 4.10
CA LEU A 495 -7.13 33.97 4.27
C LEU A 495 -6.96 33.46 5.70
N ILE A 496 -6.43 32.24 5.84
CA ILE A 496 -6.18 31.60 7.13
C ILE A 496 -4.67 31.46 7.26
N PRO A 497 -3.97 32.48 7.81
CA PRO A 497 -2.53 32.42 8.02
C PRO A 497 -2.20 31.45 9.17
N ILE A 498 -1.10 30.71 9.00
CA ILE A 498 -0.59 29.71 9.93
C ILE A 498 0.91 29.95 10.14
N ASP A 499 1.30 30.18 11.39
CA ASP A 499 2.68 30.27 11.89
C ASP A 499 3.06 28.92 12.52
N ILE A 500 4.15 28.32 12.05
CA ILE A 500 4.63 27.00 12.50
C ILE A 500 6.07 27.08 12.96
N THR A 501 6.96 27.64 12.14
CA THR A 501 8.40 27.63 12.41
C THR A 501 8.88 28.97 12.99
N PRO A 502 9.71 28.96 14.04
CA PRO A 502 10.31 30.19 14.57
C PRO A 502 11.44 30.74 13.68
N ARG A 503 11.70 30.14 12.51
CA ARG A 503 12.87 30.42 11.66
C ARG A 503 12.59 31.41 10.53
N SER A 504 11.35 31.48 10.08
CA SER A 504 10.93 32.27 8.92
C SER A 504 9.52 32.84 9.14
N GLY A 505 8.95 33.41 8.09
CA GLY A 505 7.54 33.76 8.06
C GLY A 505 7.27 35.15 7.46
N ALA A 506 6.17 35.24 6.71
CA ALA A 506 5.71 36.47 6.10
C ALA A 506 4.77 37.25 7.02
N TYR A 507 4.85 38.58 7.03
CA TYR A 507 3.93 39.45 7.79
C TYR A 507 2.81 40.05 6.90
N GLY A 508 2.69 39.57 5.67
CA GLY A 508 1.71 39.96 4.67
C GLY A 508 1.72 39.00 3.48
N LEU A 509 0.88 39.24 2.49
CA LEU A 509 0.77 38.45 1.27
C LEU A 509 0.83 39.39 0.06
N GLU A 510 1.72 39.10 -0.89
CA GLU A 510 1.83 39.92 -2.10
C GLU A 510 0.48 40.01 -2.84
N GLY A 511 0.11 41.21 -3.26
CA GLY A 511 -1.17 41.48 -3.93
C GLY A 511 -2.36 41.74 -3.00
N TYR A 512 -2.18 41.64 -1.67
CA TYR A 512 -3.22 41.92 -0.68
C TYR A 512 -2.82 43.07 0.24
N GLU A 513 -3.78 43.94 0.59
CA GLU A 513 -3.61 44.92 1.66
C GLU A 513 -3.94 44.25 3.01
N VAL A 514 -3.06 43.36 3.47
CA VAL A 514 -3.19 42.58 4.71
C VAL A 514 -1.91 42.67 5.54
N THR A 515 -2.03 42.62 6.87
CA THR A 515 -0.89 42.56 7.80
C THR A 515 -1.19 41.51 8.85
N PHE A 516 -0.26 40.58 9.01
CA PHE A 516 -0.35 39.50 9.98
C PHE A 516 0.40 39.87 11.26
N ASN A 517 -0.07 39.37 12.41
CA ASN A 517 0.55 39.64 13.72
C ASN A 517 1.72 38.71 14.07
N GLU A 518 1.96 37.67 13.28
CA GLU A 518 3.03 36.67 13.46
C GLU A 518 3.66 36.35 12.09
N GLY A 519 4.80 35.66 12.08
CA GLY A 519 5.42 35.17 10.86
C GLY A 519 4.58 34.04 10.25
N THR A 520 4.06 34.23 9.05
CA THR A 520 3.17 33.27 8.38
C THR A 520 3.97 32.38 7.44
N ASP A 521 3.94 31.07 7.68
CA ASP A 521 4.61 30.07 6.84
C ASP A 521 3.64 29.45 5.83
N PHE A 522 2.36 29.33 6.19
CA PHE A 522 1.31 28.80 5.33
C PHE A 522 0.06 29.68 5.33
N ILE A 523 -0.67 29.67 4.22
CA ILE A 523 -1.97 30.33 4.10
C ILE A 523 -2.95 29.37 3.45
N ILE A 524 -4.06 29.05 4.14
CA ILE A 524 -5.21 28.47 3.44
C ILE A 524 -6.02 29.63 2.87
N LYS A 525 -6.15 29.66 1.55
CA LYS A 525 -6.93 30.64 0.81
C LYS A 525 -8.25 30.01 0.37
N LEU A 526 -9.38 30.58 0.75
CA LEU A 526 -10.73 30.15 0.38
C LEU A 526 -11.41 31.25 -0.44
N THR A 527 -11.75 30.95 -1.71
CA THR A 527 -12.33 31.87 -2.69
C THR A 527 -13.60 31.30 -3.30
N GLY A 528 -14.66 31.17 -2.50
CA GLY A 528 -15.90 30.53 -2.94
C GLY A 528 -16.18 29.22 -2.21
N ASN A 529 -17.34 28.63 -2.48
CA ASN A 529 -17.78 27.43 -1.76
C ASN A 529 -17.06 26.14 -2.19
N GLU A 530 -16.35 26.16 -3.32
CA GLU A 530 -15.68 24.98 -3.89
C GLU A 530 -14.21 25.22 -4.26
N GLU A 531 -13.67 26.42 -3.98
CA GLU A 531 -12.29 26.77 -4.34
C GLU A 531 -11.49 27.12 -3.09
N ALA A 532 -10.57 26.24 -2.71
CA ALA A 532 -9.59 26.51 -1.67
C ALA A 532 -8.21 25.94 -2.00
N SER A 533 -7.16 26.59 -1.51
CA SER A 533 -5.77 26.16 -1.70
C SER A 533 -4.94 26.40 -0.44
N LEU A 534 -4.13 25.43 -0.07
CA LEU A 534 -3.03 25.59 0.87
C LEU A 534 -1.81 26.14 0.12
N LEU A 535 -1.34 27.29 0.57
CA LEU A 535 -0.16 27.96 0.08
C LEU A 535 0.97 27.85 1.10
N VAL A 536 2.21 27.71 0.64
CA VAL A 536 3.44 27.65 1.44
C VAL A 536 4.35 28.83 1.07
N GLN A 537 4.97 29.46 2.06
CA GLN A 537 5.94 30.53 1.84
C GLN A 537 7.11 30.00 1.01
N ASP A 538 7.54 30.73 -0.02
CA ASP A 538 8.63 30.30 -0.91
C ASP A 538 9.95 29.97 -0.18
N TYR A 539 10.26 30.66 0.93
CA TYR A 539 11.42 30.37 1.78
C TYR A 539 11.30 29.03 2.52
N TYR A 540 10.07 28.62 2.88
CA TYR A 540 9.84 27.43 3.71
C TYR A 540 9.30 26.24 2.89
N ASP A 541 9.27 26.31 1.56
CA ASP A 541 8.82 25.23 0.67
C ASP A 541 9.89 24.14 0.53
N ALA A 542 9.83 23.11 1.39
CA ALA A 542 10.80 22.02 1.42
C ALA A 542 10.77 21.16 0.14
N SER A 543 9.60 21.01 -0.48
CA SER A 543 9.45 20.27 -1.74
C SER A 543 10.19 20.97 -2.88
N ALA A 544 10.03 22.29 -2.99
CA ALA A 544 10.77 23.10 -3.97
C ALA A 544 12.28 23.11 -3.66
N TYR A 545 12.68 23.21 -2.39
CA TYR A 545 14.09 23.17 -1.99
C TYR A 545 14.79 21.88 -2.45
N LEU A 546 14.18 20.72 -2.16
CA LEU A 546 14.75 19.41 -2.49
C LEU A 546 14.84 19.16 -4.00
N ASN A 547 13.81 19.56 -4.75
CA ASN A 547 13.62 19.09 -6.13
C ASN A 547 13.87 20.15 -7.21
N GLU A 548 13.59 21.44 -6.92
CA GLU A 548 13.71 22.54 -7.89
C GLU A 548 14.97 23.38 -7.68
N LYS A 549 15.59 23.32 -6.48
CA LYS A 549 16.79 24.09 -6.10
C LYS A 549 16.67 25.59 -6.40
N PRO A 550 15.63 26.27 -5.90
CA PRO A 550 15.43 27.69 -6.14
C PRO A 550 16.55 28.54 -5.54
N GLU A 551 16.73 29.75 -6.07
CA GLU A 551 17.59 30.76 -5.43
C GLU A 551 17.01 31.11 -4.06
N LYS A 552 17.85 31.17 -3.02
CA LYS A 552 17.42 31.36 -1.62
C LYS A 552 16.58 32.64 -1.48
N PRO A 553 15.28 32.54 -1.13
CA PRO A 553 14.45 33.72 -0.88
C PRO A 553 14.85 34.45 0.42
N GLU A 554 14.28 35.62 0.65
CA GLU A 554 14.36 36.27 1.96
C GLU A 554 13.47 35.52 2.97
N ALA A 555 13.93 35.34 4.21
CA ALA A 555 13.16 34.63 5.26
C ALA A 555 11.80 35.27 5.59
N THR A 556 11.60 36.54 5.19
CA THR A 556 10.37 37.31 5.35
C THR A 556 9.63 37.57 4.03
N SER A 557 9.97 36.83 2.97
CA SER A 557 9.32 36.89 1.67
C SER A 557 7.80 36.79 1.82
N GLN A 558 7.07 37.60 1.06
CA GLN A 558 5.60 37.60 1.04
C GLN A 558 5.04 36.80 -0.15
N HIS A 559 5.90 36.05 -0.83
CA HIS A 559 5.51 35.19 -1.93
C HIS A 559 5.17 33.79 -1.41
N PHE A 560 4.10 33.23 -1.93
CA PHE A 560 3.62 31.92 -1.54
C PHE A 560 3.32 31.09 -2.80
N ASN A 561 3.72 29.83 -2.78
CA ASN A 561 3.43 28.85 -3.82
C ASN A 561 2.25 27.98 -3.38
N VAL A 562 1.48 27.46 -4.34
CA VAL A 562 0.55 26.36 -4.03
C VAL A 562 1.39 25.14 -3.68
N PHE A 563 1.11 24.52 -2.52
CA PHE A 563 1.85 23.35 -2.07
C PHE A 563 1.80 22.23 -3.12
N SER A 564 2.93 21.63 -3.46
CA SER A 564 3.03 20.66 -4.55
C SER A 564 4.02 19.53 -4.28
N GLN A 565 3.76 18.37 -4.88
CA GLN A 565 4.68 17.22 -4.88
C GLN A 565 5.29 17.06 -6.27
N VAL A 566 6.60 16.85 -6.32
CA VAL A 566 7.27 16.39 -7.53
C VAL A 566 6.96 14.90 -7.73
N VAL A 567 6.55 14.55 -8.96
CA VAL A 567 6.15 13.18 -9.34
C VAL A 567 7.06 12.60 -10.44
N LEU A 568 7.88 13.46 -11.06
CA LEU A 568 8.92 13.07 -11.99
C LEU A 568 9.98 14.17 -12.08
N GLY A 569 11.25 13.82 -11.90
CA GLY A 569 12.38 14.74 -12.14
C GLY A 569 12.60 14.99 -13.64
N GLU A 570 13.29 16.08 -13.99
CA GLU A 570 13.69 16.31 -15.38
C GLU A 570 14.53 15.12 -15.88
N SER A 571 14.08 14.53 -17.00
CA SER A 571 14.59 13.26 -17.50
C SER A 571 14.78 13.33 -19.01
N MET A 572 15.65 12.50 -19.57
CA MET A 572 15.92 12.46 -21.01
C MET A 572 15.74 11.04 -21.55
N PHE A 573 15.00 10.90 -22.64
CA PHE A 573 14.87 9.62 -23.33
C PHE A 573 16.22 9.19 -23.93
N PRO A 574 16.70 7.96 -23.65
CA PRO A 574 18.01 7.50 -24.13
C PRO A 574 18.13 7.44 -25.65
N LEU A 575 17.06 7.05 -26.37
CA LEU A 575 17.13 6.82 -27.81
C LEU A 575 16.89 8.08 -28.64
N THR A 576 16.03 8.99 -28.17
CA THR A 576 15.65 10.20 -28.92
C THR A 576 16.41 11.45 -28.47
N GLY A 577 16.92 11.48 -27.23
CA GLY A 577 17.49 12.67 -26.61
C GLY A 577 16.44 13.75 -26.26
N GLU A 578 15.15 13.43 -26.37
CA GLU A 578 14.07 14.33 -25.97
C GLU A 578 14.01 14.44 -24.44
N THR A 579 13.86 15.66 -23.94
CA THR A 579 13.77 15.95 -22.50
C THR A 579 12.33 16.02 -22.05
N ILE A 580 12.00 15.25 -21.01
CA ILE A 580 10.78 15.41 -20.22
C ILE A 580 11.08 16.42 -19.11
N PRO A 581 10.38 17.56 -19.05
CA PRO A 581 10.58 18.51 -17.97
C PRO A 581 10.12 17.92 -16.64
N LEU A 582 10.65 18.44 -15.53
CA LEU A 582 10.18 18.12 -14.19
C LEU A 582 8.65 18.28 -14.10
N LYS A 583 7.98 17.27 -13.54
CA LYS A 583 6.52 17.28 -13.33
C LYS A 583 6.21 17.35 -11.85
N LYS A 584 5.25 18.21 -11.52
CA LYS A 584 4.70 18.38 -10.18
C LYS A 584 3.19 18.41 -10.19
N VAL A 585 2.60 18.03 -9.07
CA VAL A 585 1.16 18.03 -8.83
C VAL A 585 0.86 18.95 -7.65
N GLU A 586 -0.05 19.89 -7.85
CA GLU A 586 -0.51 20.82 -6.82
C GLU A 586 -1.46 20.13 -5.82
N VAL A 587 -0.89 19.36 -4.90
CA VAL A 587 -1.64 18.70 -3.83
C VAL A 587 -2.08 19.67 -2.72
N GLY A 588 -1.74 20.96 -2.83
CA GLY A 588 -2.28 22.06 -2.03
C GLY A 588 -3.67 22.52 -2.46
N LYS A 589 -4.16 22.14 -3.66
CA LYS A 589 -5.54 22.47 -4.10
C LYS A 589 -6.58 21.66 -3.33
N LEU A 590 -7.16 22.26 -2.30
CA LEU A 590 -8.05 21.58 -1.36
C LEU A 590 -9.36 21.21 -2.05
N ARG A 591 -9.89 20.03 -1.73
CA ARG A 591 -11.09 19.48 -2.35
C ARG A 591 -12.32 19.72 -1.48
N ALA A 592 -13.35 20.34 -2.05
CA ALA A 592 -14.64 20.46 -1.37
C ALA A 592 -15.36 19.10 -1.33
N GLY A 593 -15.95 18.74 -0.20
CA GLY A 593 -16.77 17.53 -0.12
C GLY A 593 -17.11 17.09 1.30
N ASN A 594 -17.75 15.93 1.39
CA ASN A 594 -18.23 15.38 2.65
C ASN A 594 -17.35 14.21 3.11
N THR A 595 -16.80 14.25 4.32
CA THR A 595 -15.92 13.16 4.81
C THR A 595 -16.63 12.16 5.71
N ASN A 596 -17.94 12.28 5.91
CA ASN A 596 -18.72 11.32 6.66
C ASN A 596 -18.93 10.04 5.84
N PRO A 597 -18.37 8.89 6.25
CA PRO A 597 -18.47 7.65 5.48
C PRO A 597 -19.91 7.14 5.35
N ASP A 598 -20.85 7.57 6.18
CA ASP A 598 -22.26 7.18 6.07
C ASP A 598 -23.04 8.03 5.05
N SER A 599 -22.42 9.08 4.51
CA SER A 599 -23.03 9.95 3.49
C SER A 599 -22.98 9.32 2.10
N GLU A 600 -24.04 9.53 1.30
CA GLU A 600 -24.02 9.20 -0.14
C GLU A 600 -23.06 10.09 -0.93
N GLN A 601 -22.72 11.27 -0.40
CA GLN A 601 -21.77 12.22 -0.96
C GLN A 601 -20.36 12.06 -0.39
N TYR A 602 -20.08 10.94 0.29
CA TYR A 602 -18.79 10.69 0.89
C TYR A 602 -17.65 10.77 -0.12
N ASP A 603 -16.63 11.54 0.24
CA ASP A 603 -15.39 11.70 -0.49
C ASP A 603 -14.21 11.65 0.48
N SER A 604 -13.43 10.57 0.37
CA SER A 604 -12.28 10.35 1.23
C SER A 604 -11.13 11.34 1.00
N LEU A 605 -11.14 12.09 -0.11
CA LEU A 605 -10.16 13.13 -0.44
C LEU A 605 -10.65 14.54 -0.10
N ALA A 606 -11.87 14.71 0.39
CA ALA A 606 -12.36 16.04 0.76
C ALA A 606 -11.54 16.63 1.91
N ASP A 607 -11.20 17.91 1.78
CA ASP A 607 -10.37 18.67 2.69
C ASP A 607 -11.18 19.79 3.37
N PHE A 608 -12.29 20.25 2.76
CA PHE A 608 -13.16 21.25 3.35
C PHE A 608 -14.62 21.13 2.92
N ILE A 609 -15.52 21.75 3.68
CA ILE A 609 -16.93 21.95 3.32
C ILE A 609 -17.42 23.31 3.83
N VAL A 610 -18.31 23.96 3.07
CA VAL A 610 -18.96 25.22 3.45
C VAL A 610 -20.47 25.00 3.54
N VAL A 611 -21.07 25.24 4.71
CA VAL A 611 -22.52 25.08 4.94
C VAL A 611 -23.07 26.26 5.74
N GLY A 612 -23.75 27.16 5.05
CA GLY A 612 -24.25 28.40 5.66
C GLY A 612 -23.09 29.27 6.14
N ASP A 613 -23.07 29.58 7.43
CA ASP A 613 -22.05 30.39 8.09
C ASP A 613 -20.87 29.56 8.64
N GLU A 614 -20.87 28.24 8.41
CA GLU A 614 -19.87 27.31 8.92
C GLU A 614 -18.97 26.80 7.80
N ILE A 615 -17.68 26.75 8.10
CA ILE A 615 -16.65 26.14 7.26
C ILE A 615 -15.92 25.12 8.12
N GLU A 616 -15.82 23.87 7.67
CA GLU A 616 -15.02 22.83 8.31
C GLU A 616 -13.89 22.42 7.37
N MET A 617 -12.69 22.21 7.90
CA MET A 617 -11.51 21.80 7.15
C MET A 617 -10.73 20.71 7.89
N ARG A 618 -10.01 19.87 7.15
CA ARG A 618 -8.98 18.96 7.67
C ARG A 618 -7.73 19.05 6.79
N ILE A 619 -6.56 19.14 7.40
CA ILE A 619 -5.28 19.29 6.70
C ILE A 619 -4.31 18.22 7.21
N PRO A 620 -3.76 17.36 6.34
CA PRO A 620 -2.71 16.42 6.72
C PRO A 620 -1.49 17.14 7.33
N TRP A 621 -0.92 16.57 8.39
CA TRP A 621 0.22 17.16 9.08
C TRP A 621 1.41 17.48 8.18
N LEU A 622 1.76 16.58 7.25
CA LEU A 622 2.92 16.76 6.39
C LEU A 622 2.74 17.86 5.33
N MET A 623 1.50 18.21 4.97
CA MET A 623 1.21 19.38 4.11
C MET A 623 1.57 20.70 4.79
N LEU A 624 1.67 20.71 6.12
CA LEU A 624 2.14 21.82 6.94
C LEU A 624 3.60 21.66 7.38
N GLN A 625 4.34 20.71 6.78
CA GLN A 625 5.72 20.37 7.14
C GLN A 625 5.92 20.02 8.63
N ILE A 626 4.87 19.49 9.26
CA ILE A 626 4.92 18.90 10.60
C ILE A 626 5.32 17.43 10.42
N SER A 627 6.62 17.17 10.58
CA SER A 627 7.26 15.87 10.28
C SER A 627 6.99 14.78 11.31
N ASN A 628 6.61 15.16 12.54
CA ASN A 628 6.20 14.22 13.58
C ASN A 628 5.24 14.91 14.56
N PRO A 629 3.92 14.82 14.34
CA PRO A 629 2.94 15.48 15.19
C PRO A 629 2.90 14.90 16.60
N GLY A 630 3.23 13.61 16.80
CA GLY A 630 3.25 12.98 18.12
C GLY A 630 4.36 13.53 19.04
N LYS A 631 5.44 14.06 18.47
CA LYS A 631 6.59 14.66 19.16
C LYS A 631 6.71 16.18 18.98
N HIS A 632 5.68 16.80 18.39
CA HIS A 632 5.65 18.24 18.07
C HIS A 632 6.82 18.70 17.18
N GLN A 633 7.26 17.86 16.23
CA GLN A 633 8.38 18.20 15.35
C GLN A 633 7.91 18.75 14.00
N VAL A 634 8.63 19.75 13.54
CA VAL A 634 8.46 20.43 12.25
C VAL A 634 9.81 20.49 11.53
N ILE A 635 9.80 20.69 10.21
CA ILE A 635 11.03 20.86 9.43
C ILE A 635 11.78 22.13 9.90
N ASP A 636 13.08 22.03 10.18
CA ASP A 636 13.94 23.17 10.57
C ASP A 636 14.38 23.98 9.33
N ASP A 637 15.16 25.05 9.55
CA ASP A 637 15.71 25.89 8.48
C ASP A 637 16.77 25.15 7.65
N PHE A 638 16.30 24.49 6.59
CA PHE A 638 17.15 23.77 5.63
C PHE A 638 18.12 24.67 4.84
N TYR A 639 17.90 25.99 4.79
CA TYR A 639 18.86 26.94 4.23
C TYR A 639 19.97 27.35 5.21
N GLN A 640 19.88 26.96 6.48
CA GLN A 640 20.97 27.09 7.46
C GLN A 640 21.75 25.79 7.63
N THR A 641 21.09 24.65 7.49
CA THR A 641 21.69 23.32 7.71
C THR A 641 22.15 22.63 6.44
N ASP A 642 21.70 23.07 5.26
CA ASP A 642 21.90 22.40 3.96
C ASP A 642 21.34 20.96 3.90
N GLU A 643 20.45 20.63 4.84
CA GLU A 643 19.82 19.31 5.03
C GLU A 643 18.44 19.48 5.67
N ILE A 644 17.52 18.55 5.41
CA ILE A 644 16.23 18.51 6.11
C ILE A 644 16.45 17.97 7.53
N ASN A 645 16.27 18.85 8.51
CA ASN A 645 16.31 18.53 9.93
C ASN A 645 14.96 18.81 10.57
N HIS A 646 14.78 18.43 11.83
CA HIS A 646 13.54 18.66 12.57
C HIS A 646 13.79 19.35 13.91
N ILE A 647 12.91 20.29 14.26
CA ILE A 647 12.90 20.97 15.56
C ILE A 647 11.55 20.80 16.24
N THR A 648 11.57 20.81 17.56
CA THR A 648 10.35 20.78 18.38
C THR A 648 9.78 22.18 18.54
N VAL A 649 8.46 22.31 18.37
CA VAL A 649 7.70 23.53 18.63
C VAL A 649 6.68 23.30 19.76
N GLU A 650 6.26 24.38 20.44
CA GLU A 650 5.27 24.26 21.52
C GLU A 650 3.82 24.39 21.02
N GLU A 651 3.63 25.13 19.92
CA GLU A 651 2.34 25.54 19.39
C GLU A 651 2.47 25.91 17.91
N MET A 652 1.36 25.87 17.19
CA MET A 652 1.19 26.62 15.94
C MET A 652 0.27 27.80 16.23
N LYS A 653 0.31 28.86 15.44
CA LYS A 653 -0.65 29.97 15.59
C LYS A 653 -1.47 30.13 14.33
N VAL A 654 -2.78 30.27 14.50
CA VAL A 654 -3.73 30.31 13.37
C VAL A 654 -4.67 31.49 13.54
N GLY A 655 -4.87 32.22 12.44
CA GLY A 655 -5.71 33.42 12.37
C GLY A 655 -6.69 33.33 11.22
N ILE A 656 -7.51 34.37 11.08
CA ILE A 656 -8.46 34.50 9.95
C ILE A 656 -8.46 35.96 9.52
N SER A 657 -8.28 36.22 8.24
CA SER A 657 -8.46 37.53 7.63
C SER A 657 -9.57 37.45 6.58
N VAL A 658 -10.60 38.28 6.75
CA VAL A 658 -11.67 38.44 5.77
C VAL A 658 -11.27 39.55 4.81
N ILE A 659 -11.18 39.21 3.53
CA ILE A 659 -10.75 40.10 2.46
C ILE A 659 -11.96 40.43 1.58
N GLU A 660 -12.12 41.71 1.24
CA GLU A 660 -13.10 42.19 0.26
C GLU A 660 -12.37 43.12 -0.71
N GLU A 661 -12.44 42.85 -2.02
CA GLU A 661 -11.71 43.59 -3.06
C GLU A 661 -10.19 43.75 -2.78
N GLY A 662 -9.55 42.70 -2.26
CA GLY A 662 -8.12 42.67 -1.94
C GLY A 662 -7.73 43.41 -0.64
N LYS A 663 -8.70 43.90 0.13
CA LYS A 663 -8.48 44.64 1.38
C LYS A 663 -9.03 43.90 2.58
N MET A 664 -8.28 43.92 3.68
CA MET A 664 -8.72 43.34 4.94
C MET A 664 -9.90 44.15 5.52
N ARG A 665 -11.03 43.48 5.73
CA ARG A 665 -12.24 44.06 6.32
C ARG A 665 -12.35 43.77 7.81
N SER A 666 -12.14 42.51 8.20
CA SER A 666 -12.09 42.07 9.59
C SER A 666 -11.04 40.98 9.76
N GLN A 667 -10.62 40.74 11.00
CA GLN A 667 -9.65 39.69 11.31
C GLN A 667 -9.84 39.11 12.71
N LEU A 668 -9.54 37.82 12.82
CA LEU A 668 -9.12 37.18 14.06
C LEU A 668 -7.59 37.09 14.01
N PRO A 669 -6.84 37.75 14.92
CA PRO A 669 -5.38 37.63 14.94
C PRO A 669 -4.96 36.16 15.10
N MET A 670 -3.76 35.82 14.63
CA MET A 670 -3.18 34.51 14.88
C MET A 670 -3.08 34.25 16.37
N LEU A 671 -3.71 33.16 16.82
CA LEU A 671 -3.78 32.73 18.22
C LEU A 671 -3.18 31.33 18.35
N PRO A 672 -2.52 31.03 19.49
CA PRO A 672 -1.85 29.76 19.67
C PRO A 672 -2.82 28.59 19.78
N TYR A 673 -2.50 27.51 19.07
CA TYR A 673 -3.10 26.19 19.18
C TYR A 673 -2.01 25.20 19.59
N ARG A 674 -2.25 24.54 20.74
CA ARG A 674 -1.41 23.49 21.29
C ARG A 674 -2.15 22.17 21.17
N TRP A 675 -1.50 21.16 20.59
CA TRP A 675 -2.08 19.83 20.45
C TRP A 675 -1.41 18.83 21.41
N GLU A 676 -2.13 17.75 21.71
CA GLU A 676 -1.61 16.67 22.53
C GLU A 676 -0.64 15.81 21.72
N GLY A 677 0.55 15.53 22.27
CA GLY A 677 1.49 14.56 21.70
C GLY A 677 1.17 13.13 22.12
N TRP A 678 1.80 12.15 21.46
CA TRP A 678 1.59 10.73 21.75
C TRP A 678 2.83 9.90 21.44
N ASP A 679 2.95 8.76 22.13
CA ASP A 679 3.96 7.73 21.84
C ASP A 679 3.40 6.62 20.94
N LEU A 680 2.13 6.24 21.15
CA LEU A 680 1.42 5.27 20.32
C LEU A 680 0.07 5.86 19.89
N PRO A 681 -0.32 5.68 18.62
CA PRO A 681 -1.59 6.22 18.14
C PRO A 681 -2.78 5.43 18.69
N VAL A 682 -3.87 6.15 18.97
CA VAL A 682 -5.19 5.54 19.16
C VAL A 682 -5.85 5.47 17.79
N TYR A 683 -6.45 4.32 17.45
CA TYR A 683 -7.11 4.10 16.18
C TYR A 683 -8.22 3.06 16.28
N HIS A 684 -9.03 2.96 15.23
CA HIS A 684 -9.98 1.89 15.00
C HIS A 684 -9.97 1.44 13.53
N GLU A 685 -10.46 0.25 13.25
CA GLU A 685 -10.50 -0.31 11.90
C GLU A 685 -11.80 0.05 11.19
N ARG A 686 -11.72 0.39 9.89
CA ARG A 686 -12.88 0.61 9.02
C ARG A 686 -12.64 0.00 7.64
N LEU A 687 -13.63 -0.71 7.10
CA LEU A 687 -13.58 -1.12 5.69
C LEU A 687 -13.80 0.09 4.79
N LYS A 688 -12.92 0.28 3.81
CA LYS A 688 -13.04 1.35 2.83
C LYS A 688 -14.22 1.12 1.88
N LYS A 689 -14.70 2.17 1.22
CA LYS A 689 -15.76 2.05 0.20
C LYS A 689 -15.38 1.12 -0.95
N SER A 690 -14.09 0.99 -1.26
CA SER A 690 -13.56 0.05 -2.25
C SER A 690 -13.92 -1.41 -1.94
N TYR A 691 -14.01 -1.80 -0.66
CA TYR A 691 -14.29 -3.18 -0.24
C TYR A 691 -15.58 -3.73 -0.86
N GLU A 692 -16.67 -2.96 -0.86
CA GLU A 692 -17.96 -3.42 -1.41
C GLU A 692 -17.95 -3.51 -2.94
N THR A 693 -17.14 -2.68 -3.62
CA THR A 693 -16.94 -2.80 -5.07
C THR A 693 -16.15 -4.06 -5.40
N ILE A 694 -15.04 -4.30 -4.70
CA ILE A 694 -14.23 -5.51 -4.90
C ILE A 694 -15.01 -6.78 -4.56
N LYS A 695 -15.83 -6.77 -3.50
CA LYS A 695 -16.71 -7.88 -3.15
C LYS A 695 -17.62 -8.29 -4.30
N LYS A 696 -18.18 -7.32 -5.01
CA LYS A 696 -19.04 -7.55 -6.19
C LYS A 696 -18.22 -8.08 -7.36
N SER A 697 -17.06 -7.49 -7.64
CA SER A 697 -16.19 -7.92 -8.74
C SER A 697 -15.62 -9.33 -8.52
N PHE A 698 -15.17 -9.65 -7.32
CA PHE A 698 -14.73 -11.00 -6.98
C PHE A 698 -15.86 -12.04 -7.07
N ALA A 699 -17.13 -11.65 -6.91
CA ALA A 699 -18.26 -12.56 -7.10
C ALA A 699 -18.51 -12.91 -8.58
N THR A 700 -18.06 -12.08 -9.53
CA THR A 700 -18.27 -12.31 -10.97
C THR A 700 -17.13 -13.09 -11.64
N ILE A 701 -15.95 -13.13 -11.02
CA ILE A 701 -14.80 -13.90 -11.48
C ILE A 701 -14.89 -15.34 -10.95
N SER A 702 -14.73 -16.36 -11.78
CA SER A 702 -14.76 -17.78 -11.39
C SER A 702 -13.45 -18.49 -11.60
#